data_AF-A0A970EA69-F1
#
_entry.id   AF-A0A970EA69-F1
#
_cell.length_a   1.000
_cell.length_b   1.000
_cell.length_c   1.000
_cell.angle_alpha   90.00
_cell.angle_beta   90.00
_cell.angle_gamma   90.00
#
_symmetry.space_group_name_H-M   'P 1'
#
loop_
_entity.id
_entity.type
_entity.pdbx_description
1 polymer ?
#
loop_
_entity_poly.entity_id
_entity_poly.type
_entity_poly.pdbx_seq_one_letter_code
_entity_poly.pdbx_strand_id
1 'polypeptide(L)'
;MMKKSGWLLICIVLLFLLGGCTLRYTAQEGSPIEPITPDAEESQSSAVGQFNVKSTEVQITDLAVTNDGSLTVVGTAAKIVYLLQHNGTALWERQLSAVPNKTYLDPEGRFLLIGTDDGRLIRMTTEKAESFTHQFDAPITQVSVSAGGNLMLVVLSDGGEESRDRAVLVDLQGKELWEKEADTIVNVRIAGEDNRLVLNWQEDGTSYLGAYTVEGEALWEVTQGSELNLDNSGQIIVASQEDKIVRYGQNASEIWGYVTHGTVERVVMAQSGLYLAALVKDKATQNKDLLYLNMEGRKLWQKRLPAGADFLVSEDGNRVIVSSWQEYQDDVTNIYIYNQQGEEINALDVAGRAQKMAYASKAGTLVLGLEDGSIFFLNTEEKKVPVEEPAADETLTDFYHPVLFSKKEGDTHLQLFFFDENASYLIPVTRIIKKGQSLLQDTISELVRGPAQNSGLLRTIPKDAVINVKIVENTVLIDLPAALDQAAGSTFLTGVLNSLLYTVSAAVETNTAVQEIRFLVDGQEKETFGREGILLEESYSPRSVFRPEKGVLLFYPRRTGERYYLLPASITFPDVKQAALLQAIVQTVVSEYNSNFRALLSVNSVLVDKQTAVVDFSAAFNDLLAGTPEAAARAAVLRDALALSLMENAAVTTVRFTVNGNAPQALPNYLLWELQVTRPYYINPEN
;
A
#
# COMPACT_ATOMS: atom_id res chain seq x y z
N MET A 1 -65.62 -19.74 51.30
CA MET A 1 -66.46 -20.92 51.57
C MET A 1 -65.77 -22.14 50.92
N MET A 2 -65.59 -23.26 51.65
CA MET A 2 -65.14 -24.62 51.23
C MET A 2 -64.36 -24.76 49.89
N LYS A 3 -63.06 -25.09 49.79
CA LYS A 3 -62.21 -26.17 50.38
C LYS A 3 -62.55 -27.60 49.91
N LYS A 4 -61.56 -28.26 49.26
CA LYS A 4 -61.32 -29.72 48.99
C LYS A 4 -61.23 -30.10 47.49
N SER A 5 -60.49 -31.14 47.04
CA SER A 5 -59.28 -31.86 47.53
C SER A 5 -58.90 -33.02 46.59
N GLY A 6 -57.64 -33.49 46.59
CA GLY A 6 -57.21 -34.80 46.03
C GLY A 6 -56.73 -34.72 44.57
N TRP A 7 -55.50 -35.06 44.15
CA TRP A 7 -54.38 -35.86 44.69
C TRP A 7 -54.43 -37.38 44.47
N LEU A 8 -53.25 -37.92 44.07
CA LEU A 8 -52.83 -39.28 43.67
C LEU A 8 -52.78 -39.58 42.15
N LEU A 9 -51.79 -40.32 41.61
CA LEU A 9 -50.41 -40.71 42.03
C LEU A 9 -49.71 -41.44 40.85
N ILE A 10 -48.42 -41.78 41.02
CA ILE A 10 -47.62 -42.79 40.27
C ILE A 10 -46.99 -42.22 38.97
N CYS A 11 -45.71 -41.80 38.96
CA CYS A 11 -44.46 -42.60 39.00
C CYS A 11 -44.19 -43.31 37.64
N ILE A 12 -42.96 -43.39 37.11
CA ILE A 12 -41.63 -43.37 37.77
C ILE A 12 -40.51 -43.11 36.74
N VAL A 13 -39.38 -42.48 37.15
CA VAL A 13 -37.98 -42.75 36.68
C VAL A 13 -37.57 -42.35 35.22
N LEU A 14 -36.47 -41.61 34.96
CA LEU A 14 -35.47 -40.98 35.86
C LEU A 14 -34.43 -40.09 35.11
N LEU A 15 -33.84 -39.10 35.81
CA LEU A 15 -32.45 -38.53 35.71
C LEU A 15 -31.91 -38.13 34.29
N PHE A 16 -31.15 -37.06 34.03
CA PHE A 16 -30.54 -35.93 34.77
C PHE A 16 -30.23 -34.82 33.70
N LEU A 17 -29.82 -33.57 34.00
CA LEU A 17 -29.50 -32.90 35.27
C LEU A 17 -30.04 -31.43 35.26
N LEU A 18 -29.57 -30.62 36.22
CA LEU A 18 -29.80 -29.19 36.48
C LEU A 18 -28.84 -28.32 35.62
N GLY A 19 -29.04 -27.02 35.36
CA GLY A 19 -29.94 -26.03 35.99
C GLY A 19 -29.13 -24.80 36.42
N GLY A 20 -29.08 -23.76 35.59
CA GLY A 20 -28.38 -22.50 35.85
C GLY A 20 -29.34 -21.31 35.79
N CYS A 21 -29.42 -20.53 36.87
CA CYS A 21 -30.36 -19.41 36.98
C CYS A 21 -29.89 -18.15 36.24
N THR A 22 -30.85 -17.35 35.81
CA THR A 22 -30.64 -16.06 35.14
C THR A 22 -29.99 -15.04 36.08
N LEU A 23 -28.79 -14.59 35.73
CA LEU A 23 -28.13 -13.45 36.36
C LEU A 23 -28.49 -12.18 35.59
N ARG A 24 -29.17 -11.25 36.26
CA ARG A 24 -29.37 -9.88 35.74
C ARG A 24 -28.04 -9.14 35.83
N TYR A 25 -27.45 -8.78 34.70
CA TYR A 25 -26.41 -7.75 34.69
C TYR A 25 -27.06 -6.37 34.72
N THR A 26 -26.98 -5.72 35.89
CA THR A 26 -27.16 -4.28 36.00
C THR A 26 -26.03 -3.57 35.28
N ALA A 27 -26.35 -2.56 34.48
CA ALA A 27 -25.34 -1.65 33.95
C ALA A 27 -24.59 -1.01 35.13
N GLN A 28 -23.28 -1.20 35.17
CA GLN A 28 -22.42 -0.50 36.11
C GLN A 28 -21.95 0.79 35.43
N GLU A 29 -22.13 1.92 36.12
CA GLU A 29 -21.68 3.23 35.67
C GLU A 29 -20.17 3.19 35.37
N GLY A 30 -19.77 3.76 34.24
CA GLY A 30 -18.36 3.82 33.86
C GLY A 30 -17.54 4.59 34.89
N SER A 31 -16.30 4.14 35.12
CA SER A 31 -15.31 4.86 35.92
C SER A 31 -15.20 6.33 35.47
N PRO A 32 -14.97 7.29 36.39
CA PRO A 32 -14.75 8.68 36.00
C PRO A 32 -13.61 8.78 34.99
N ILE A 33 -13.88 9.44 33.87
CA ILE A 33 -12.85 9.81 32.90
C ILE A 33 -11.90 10.79 33.60
N GLU A 34 -10.61 10.49 33.64
CA GLU A 34 -9.62 11.45 34.14
C GLU A 34 -9.64 12.70 33.26
N PRO A 35 -9.66 13.92 33.84
CA PRO A 35 -9.63 15.14 33.05
C PRO A 35 -8.30 15.21 32.31
N ILE A 36 -8.37 15.27 30.97
CA ILE A 36 -7.21 15.46 30.11
C ILE A 36 -6.53 16.77 30.54
N THR A 37 -5.32 16.67 31.07
CA THR A 37 -4.48 17.84 31.35
C THR A 37 -4.09 18.50 30.03
N PRO A 38 -4.27 19.82 29.87
CA PRO A 38 -3.99 20.52 28.63
C PRO A 38 -2.47 20.78 28.47
N ASP A 39 -1.73 19.70 28.24
CA ASP A 39 -0.35 19.67 27.75
C ASP A 39 -0.18 18.48 26.76
N ALA A 40 -1.25 18.17 26.03
CA ALA A 40 -1.20 17.33 24.84
C ALA A 40 -1.04 18.23 23.62
N GLU A 41 -0.07 17.92 22.77
CA GLU A 41 0.26 18.63 21.53
C GLU A 41 -1.01 18.88 20.70
N GLU A 42 -1.15 20.08 20.12
CA GLU A 42 -2.19 20.35 19.13
C GLU A 42 -1.96 19.44 17.92
N SER A 43 -2.66 18.29 17.92
CA SER A 43 -2.73 17.41 16.76
C SER A 43 -3.25 18.23 15.59
N GLN A 44 -2.35 18.56 14.65
CA GLN A 44 -2.67 19.24 13.40
C GLN A 44 -3.44 18.28 12.48
N SER A 45 -4.66 17.95 12.88
CA SER A 45 -5.60 17.16 12.10
C SER A 45 -5.80 17.83 10.77
N SER A 46 -5.30 17.19 9.72
CA SER A 46 -5.54 17.63 8.35
C SER A 46 -6.99 17.31 7.91
N ALA A 47 -7.73 16.55 8.73
CA ALA A 47 -9.15 16.32 8.55
C ALA A 47 -9.97 17.54 9.03
N VAL A 48 -10.66 18.17 8.08
CA VAL A 48 -11.66 19.23 8.32
C VAL A 48 -13.06 18.66 8.63
N GLY A 49 -13.22 17.34 8.51
CA GLY A 49 -14.45 16.63 8.83
C GLY A 49 -14.31 15.11 8.76
N GLN A 50 -15.20 14.40 9.46
CA GLN A 50 -15.36 12.95 9.37
C GLN A 50 -16.84 12.59 9.47
N PHE A 51 -17.28 11.57 8.73
CA PHE A 51 -18.58 10.91 8.86
C PHE A 51 -18.39 9.40 8.86
N ASN A 52 -19.20 8.66 9.62
CA ASN A 52 -19.17 7.19 9.60
C ASN A 52 -20.56 6.66 9.16
N VAL A 53 -20.59 5.78 8.17
CA VAL A 53 -21.81 5.13 7.69
C VAL A 53 -22.46 4.33 8.83
N LYS A 54 -23.76 4.54 9.08
CA LYS A 54 -24.48 3.97 10.23
C LYS A 54 -24.95 2.52 10.05
N SER A 55 -24.64 1.90 8.91
CA SER A 55 -25.08 0.55 8.54
C SER A 55 -24.04 -0.50 8.91
N THR A 56 -24.46 -1.75 9.11
CA THR A 56 -23.55 -2.91 9.15
C THR A 56 -23.01 -3.28 7.76
N GLU A 57 -23.71 -2.91 6.69
CA GLU A 57 -23.24 -2.99 5.31
C GLU A 57 -22.59 -1.66 4.93
N VAL A 58 -21.30 -1.53 5.27
CA VAL A 58 -20.54 -0.26 5.20
C VAL A 58 -20.01 0.10 3.82
N GLN A 59 -20.02 -0.84 2.86
CA GLN A 59 -19.39 -0.66 1.54
C GLN A 59 -19.91 0.57 0.79
N ILE A 60 -18.99 1.42 0.36
CA ILE A 60 -19.26 2.66 -0.37
C ILE A 60 -19.27 2.34 -1.87
N THR A 61 -20.45 2.45 -2.49
CA THR A 61 -20.61 2.15 -3.91
C THR A 61 -20.07 3.27 -4.78
N ASP A 62 -20.32 4.53 -4.41
CA ASP A 62 -19.92 5.70 -5.16
C ASP A 62 -19.89 6.98 -4.29
N LEU A 63 -19.16 8.00 -4.76
CA LEU A 63 -18.86 9.24 -4.04
C LEU A 63 -18.76 10.41 -5.04
N ALA A 64 -19.41 11.54 -4.77
CA ALA A 64 -19.19 12.78 -5.52
C ALA A 64 -19.25 14.03 -4.62
N VAL A 65 -18.53 15.09 -4.99
CA VAL A 65 -18.38 16.34 -4.23
C VAL A 65 -18.59 17.56 -5.15
N THR A 66 -19.12 18.67 -4.63
CA THR A 66 -19.20 19.94 -5.37
C THR A 66 -17.81 20.56 -5.58
N ASN A 67 -17.66 21.43 -6.58
CA ASN A 67 -16.35 22.05 -6.86
C ASN A 67 -15.87 22.92 -5.69
N ASP A 68 -16.79 23.48 -4.90
CA ASP A 68 -16.54 24.28 -3.69
C ASP A 68 -16.48 23.48 -2.38
N GLY A 69 -16.58 22.14 -2.45
CA GLY A 69 -16.51 21.25 -1.29
C GLY A 69 -17.67 21.35 -0.30
N SER A 70 -18.65 22.23 -0.55
CA SER A 70 -19.75 22.50 0.38
C SER A 70 -20.64 21.28 0.62
N LEU A 71 -20.79 20.41 -0.38
CA LEU A 71 -21.64 19.22 -0.35
C LEU A 71 -20.92 17.98 -0.89
N THR A 72 -21.22 16.82 -0.29
CA THR A 72 -20.79 15.50 -0.76
C THR A 72 -21.98 14.55 -0.74
N VAL A 73 -22.14 13.76 -1.81
CA VAL A 73 -23.09 12.64 -1.87
C VAL A 73 -22.32 11.31 -1.71
N VAL A 74 -22.87 10.40 -0.92
CA VAL A 74 -22.28 9.06 -0.67
C VAL A 74 -23.34 8.00 -0.92
N GLY A 75 -23.08 7.07 -1.85
CA GLY A 75 -23.86 5.85 -2.07
C GLY A 75 -23.31 4.67 -1.27
N THR A 76 -24.19 3.79 -0.78
CA THR A 76 -23.79 2.61 0.00
C THR A 76 -24.51 1.34 -0.43
N ALA A 77 -23.85 0.18 -0.26
CA ALA A 77 -24.42 -1.15 -0.53
C ALA A 77 -25.70 -1.41 0.29
N ALA A 78 -25.80 -0.82 1.50
CA ALA A 78 -27.00 -0.81 2.35
C ALA A 78 -28.24 -0.12 1.75
N LYS A 79 -28.18 0.31 0.48
CA LYS A 79 -29.24 1.02 -0.24
C LYS A 79 -29.56 2.39 0.36
N ILE A 80 -28.59 3.02 1.03
CA ILE A 80 -28.71 4.35 1.61
C ILE A 80 -27.87 5.34 0.80
N VAL A 81 -28.43 6.52 0.54
CA VAL A 81 -27.70 7.69 0.03
C VAL A 81 -27.66 8.76 1.12
N TYR A 82 -26.47 9.28 1.40
CA TYR A 82 -26.24 10.40 2.31
C TYR A 82 -25.90 11.67 1.53
N LEU A 83 -26.38 12.82 1.99
CA LEU A 83 -25.86 14.13 1.62
C LEU A 83 -25.18 14.75 2.84
N LEU A 84 -23.89 15.02 2.73
CA LEU A 84 -23.00 15.51 3.78
C LEU A 84 -22.55 16.94 3.47
N GLN A 85 -22.29 17.74 4.51
CA GLN A 85 -21.57 19.01 4.40
C GLN A 85 -20.05 18.79 4.43
N HIS A 86 -19.28 19.82 4.08
CA HIS A 86 -17.81 19.85 4.08
C HIS A 86 -17.12 19.36 5.38
N ASN A 87 -17.83 19.30 6.51
CA ASN A 87 -17.32 18.84 7.82
C ASN A 87 -17.79 17.42 8.21
N GLY A 88 -18.43 16.69 7.29
CA GLY A 88 -19.02 15.38 7.55
C GLY A 88 -20.42 15.40 8.19
N THR A 89 -20.99 16.57 8.50
CA THR A 89 -22.36 16.65 9.04
C THR A 89 -23.37 16.21 7.97
N ALA A 90 -24.13 15.15 8.25
CA ALA A 90 -25.20 14.71 7.35
C ALA A 90 -26.36 15.72 7.36
N LEU A 91 -26.64 16.33 6.21
CA LEU A 91 -27.88 17.09 5.97
C LEU A 91 -29.08 16.15 5.98
N TRP A 92 -28.94 15.00 5.32
CA TRP A 92 -29.92 13.92 5.37
C TRP A 92 -29.35 12.57 4.89
N GLU A 93 -30.07 11.52 5.25
CA GLU A 93 -29.94 10.16 4.70
C GLU A 93 -31.26 9.75 4.04
N ARG A 94 -31.21 9.02 2.92
CA ARG A 94 -32.37 8.47 2.21
C ARG A 94 -32.18 6.98 1.99
N GLN A 95 -33.06 6.17 2.57
CA GLN A 95 -33.22 4.77 2.20
C GLN A 95 -33.86 4.67 0.81
N LEU A 96 -33.26 3.85 -0.05
CA LEU A 96 -33.77 3.42 -1.34
C LEU A 96 -34.19 1.95 -1.26
N SER A 97 -34.99 1.49 -2.22
CA SER A 97 -35.38 0.09 -2.39
C SER A 97 -34.30 -0.77 -3.06
N ALA A 98 -33.30 -0.14 -3.66
CA ALA A 98 -32.23 -0.78 -4.44
C ALA A 98 -30.90 -0.05 -4.26
N VAL A 99 -29.79 -0.68 -4.63
CA VAL A 99 -28.43 -0.21 -4.38
C VAL A 99 -28.09 0.96 -5.30
N PRO A 100 -27.62 2.11 -4.77
CA PRO A 100 -27.14 3.24 -5.58
C PRO A 100 -25.77 2.90 -6.19
N ASN A 101 -25.75 2.26 -7.35
CA ASN A 101 -24.53 1.93 -8.10
C ASN A 101 -23.73 3.17 -8.51
N LYS A 102 -24.41 4.27 -8.86
CA LYS A 102 -23.78 5.53 -9.22
C LYS A 102 -24.47 6.74 -8.64
N THR A 103 -23.66 7.75 -8.36
CA THR A 103 -24.05 9.06 -7.86
C THR A 103 -23.42 10.15 -8.72
N TYR A 104 -24.19 11.19 -9.02
CA TYR A 104 -23.67 12.42 -9.61
C TYR A 104 -24.15 13.58 -8.75
N LEU A 105 -23.25 14.47 -8.39
CA LEU A 105 -23.56 15.73 -7.74
C LEU A 105 -23.23 16.85 -8.71
N ASP A 106 -24.19 17.74 -8.95
CA ASP A 106 -23.97 18.91 -9.79
C ASP A 106 -22.82 19.76 -9.20
N PRO A 107 -21.83 20.20 -10.00
CA PRO A 107 -20.64 20.92 -9.50
C PRO A 107 -20.92 22.18 -8.67
N GLU A 108 -22.07 22.84 -8.92
CA GLU A 108 -22.54 24.03 -8.21
C GLU A 108 -23.70 23.71 -7.23
N GLY A 109 -23.87 22.44 -6.85
CA GLY A 109 -24.82 21.99 -5.83
C GLY A 109 -26.30 22.09 -6.20
N ARG A 110 -26.65 22.23 -7.49
CA ARG A 110 -28.04 22.47 -7.93
C ARG A 110 -28.96 21.26 -7.76
N PHE A 111 -28.44 20.04 -7.92
CA PHE A 111 -29.16 18.78 -7.82
C PHE A 111 -28.18 17.60 -7.72
N LEU A 112 -28.71 16.40 -7.48
CA LEU A 112 -27.96 15.15 -7.59
C LEU A 112 -28.77 14.09 -8.38
N LEU A 113 -28.06 13.16 -9.01
CA LEU A 113 -28.63 11.96 -9.63
C LEU A 113 -28.12 10.71 -8.92
N ILE A 114 -28.97 9.68 -8.88
CA ILE A 114 -28.66 8.35 -8.38
C ILE A 114 -29.07 7.35 -9.46
N GLY A 115 -28.12 6.56 -9.94
CA GLY A 115 -28.36 5.38 -10.76
C GLY A 115 -28.28 4.12 -9.90
N THR A 116 -29.19 3.17 -10.09
CA THR A 116 -29.35 2.00 -9.22
C THR A 116 -29.16 0.66 -9.92
N ASP A 117 -28.89 -0.38 -9.13
CA ASP A 117 -28.83 -1.78 -9.58
C ASP A 117 -30.15 -2.30 -10.16
N ASP A 118 -31.30 -1.76 -9.72
CA ASP A 118 -32.62 -2.05 -10.31
C ASP A 118 -33.01 -1.12 -11.48
N GLY A 119 -32.06 -0.39 -12.08
CA GLY A 119 -32.26 0.36 -13.31
C GLY A 119 -32.97 1.71 -13.16
N ARG A 120 -33.16 2.23 -11.94
CA ARG A 120 -33.77 3.55 -11.74
C ARG A 120 -32.75 4.67 -11.72
N LEU A 121 -33.04 5.70 -12.53
CA LEU A 121 -32.39 7.01 -12.50
C LEU A 121 -33.26 7.96 -11.70
N ILE A 122 -32.80 8.38 -10.52
CA ILE A 122 -33.53 9.25 -9.58
C ILE A 122 -32.82 10.61 -9.49
N ARG A 123 -33.54 11.71 -9.74
CA ARG A 123 -33.02 13.08 -9.60
C ARG A 123 -33.61 13.77 -8.38
N MET A 124 -32.74 14.23 -7.49
CA MET A 124 -33.14 14.91 -6.25
C MET A 124 -32.58 16.34 -6.17
N THR A 125 -33.31 17.20 -5.46
CA THR A 125 -32.73 18.45 -4.94
C THR A 125 -31.84 18.15 -3.74
N THR A 126 -30.94 19.08 -3.42
CA THR A 126 -30.14 19.04 -2.19
C THR A 126 -31.00 19.12 -0.92
N GLU A 127 -32.23 19.64 -1.01
CA GLU A 127 -33.25 19.63 0.05
C GLU A 127 -34.06 18.31 0.13
N LYS A 128 -33.49 17.19 -0.36
CA LYS A 128 -34.07 15.84 -0.33
C LYS A 128 -35.37 15.65 -1.14
N ALA A 129 -35.82 16.64 -1.91
CA ALA A 129 -37.03 16.51 -2.72
C ALA A 129 -36.72 15.74 -4.02
N GLU A 130 -37.51 14.71 -4.32
CA GLU A 130 -37.44 14.04 -5.63
C GLU A 130 -38.07 14.93 -6.70
N SER A 131 -37.37 15.08 -7.83
CA SER A 131 -37.76 15.98 -8.92
C SER A 131 -38.04 15.24 -10.24
N PHE A 132 -37.48 14.04 -10.39
CA PHE A 132 -37.65 13.18 -11.55
C PHE A 132 -37.23 11.75 -11.17
N THR A 133 -37.91 10.76 -11.73
CA THR A 133 -37.45 9.36 -11.73
C THR A 133 -37.76 8.73 -13.08
N HIS A 134 -36.86 7.89 -13.58
CA HIS A 134 -37.07 7.06 -14.76
C HIS A 134 -36.61 5.63 -14.46
N GLN A 135 -37.24 4.64 -15.10
CA GLN A 135 -37.01 3.21 -14.88
C GLN A 135 -36.59 2.58 -16.20
N PHE A 136 -35.34 2.16 -16.28
CA PHE A 136 -34.81 1.34 -17.37
C PHE A 136 -35.02 -0.15 -17.07
N ASP A 137 -34.69 -1.01 -18.03
CA ASP A 137 -34.82 -2.47 -17.98
C ASP A 137 -33.57 -3.20 -17.46
N ALA A 138 -32.43 -2.52 -17.35
CA ALA A 138 -31.15 -3.05 -16.86
C ALA A 138 -30.46 -2.11 -15.84
N PRO A 139 -29.49 -2.61 -15.03
CA PRO A 139 -28.79 -1.83 -14.01
C PRO A 139 -28.05 -0.63 -14.59
N ILE A 140 -28.06 0.51 -13.88
CA ILE A 140 -27.28 1.69 -14.29
C ILE A 140 -25.85 1.58 -13.76
N THR A 141 -24.87 1.65 -14.65
CA THR A 141 -23.43 1.54 -14.31
C THR A 141 -22.65 2.85 -14.50
N GLN A 142 -23.13 3.74 -15.37
CA GLN A 142 -22.54 5.08 -15.59
C GLN A 142 -23.63 6.14 -15.79
N VAL A 143 -23.33 7.38 -15.39
CA VAL A 143 -24.17 8.56 -15.61
C VAL A 143 -23.27 9.74 -15.98
N SER A 144 -23.61 10.46 -17.05
CA SER A 144 -23.00 11.73 -17.45
C SER A 144 -24.10 12.78 -17.70
N VAL A 145 -23.83 14.05 -17.41
CA VAL A 145 -24.85 15.10 -17.41
C VAL A 145 -24.36 16.34 -18.16
N SER A 146 -25.22 16.86 -19.04
CA SER A 146 -25.04 18.15 -19.71
C SER A 146 -24.76 19.30 -18.72
N ALA A 147 -23.99 20.31 -19.13
CA ALA A 147 -23.72 21.49 -18.30
C ALA A 147 -25.00 22.23 -17.84
N GLY A 148 -26.05 22.19 -18.67
CA GLY A 148 -27.38 22.72 -18.35
C GLY A 148 -28.17 21.90 -17.34
N GLY A 149 -27.79 20.64 -17.08
CA GLY A 149 -28.51 19.72 -16.19
C GLY A 149 -29.85 19.21 -16.75
N ASN A 150 -30.08 19.36 -18.06
CA ASN A 150 -31.34 19.07 -18.74
C ASN A 150 -31.34 17.77 -19.56
N LEU A 151 -30.15 17.26 -19.90
CA LEU A 151 -29.90 15.99 -20.58
C LEU A 151 -28.98 15.11 -19.73
N MET A 152 -29.32 13.82 -19.64
CA MET A 152 -28.62 12.79 -18.88
C MET A 152 -28.31 11.62 -19.80
N LEU A 153 -27.04 11.24 -19.92
CA LEU A 153 -26.58 10.08 -20.68
C LEU A 153 -26.23 8.97 -19.69
N VAL A 154 -26.88 7.82 -19.77
CA VAL A 154 -26.67 6.68 -18.87
C VAL A 154 -26.15 5.47 -19.62
N VAL A 155 -25.40 4.60 -18.93
CA VAL A 155 -25.08 3.25 -19.41
C VAL A 155 -25.86 2.24 -18.59
N LEU A 156 -26.51 1.32 -19.31
CA LEU A 156 -27.26 0.19 -18.81
C LEU A 156 -26.46 -1.09 -19.10
N SER A 157 -26.22 -1.90 -18.08
CA SER A 157 -25.46 -3.16 -18.19
C SER A 157 -25.81 -4.09 -17.04
N ASP A 158 -26.13 -5.34 -17.32
CA ASP A 158 -26.32 -6.40 -16.32
C ASP A 158 -25.08 -7.30 -16.12
N GLY A 159 -24.03 -7.10 -16.92
CA GLY A 159 -22.77 -7.84 -16.85
C GLY A 159 -22.85 -9.31 -17.30
N GLY A 160 -23.90 -9.72 -18.01
CA GLY A 160 -24.01 -11.09 -18.56
C GLY A 160 -23.11 -11.32 -19.79
N GLU A 161 -22.49 -12.49 -19.91
CA GLU A 161 -21.58 -12.85 -21.03
C GLU A 161 -22.25 -12.81 -22.43
N GLU A 162 -23.58 -12.95 -22.50
CA GLU A 162 -24.39 -12.84 -23.74
C GLU A 162 -25.18 -11.52 -23.82
N SER A 163 -24.96 -10.60 -22.87
CA SER A 163 -25.66 -9.32 -22.78
C SER A 163 -24.92 -8.22 -23.52
N ARG A 164 -25.64 -7.18 -23.93
CA ARG A 164 -25.09 -6.03 -24.65
C ARG A 164 -25.42 -4.74 -23.91
N ASP A 165 -24.42 -3.91 -23.75
CA ASP A 165 -24.54 -2.64 -23.04
C ASP A 165 -25.31 -1.63 -23.88
N ARG A 166 -26.15 -0.81 -23.22
CA ARG A 166 -26.94 0.25 -23.87
C ARG A 166 -26.58 1.60 -23.28
N ALA A 167 -26.19 2.55 -24.12
CA ALA A 167 -26.07 3.96 -23.76
C ALA A 167 -27.30 4.73 -24.20
N VAL A 168 -28.01 5.36 -23.26
CA VAL A 168 -29.30 6.03 -23.50
C VAL A 168 -29.23 7.49 -23.06
N LEU A 169 -29.58 8.41 -23.96
CA LEU A 169 -29.76 9.82 -23.66
C LEU A 169 -31.22 10.09 -23.29
N VAL A 170 -31.46 10.63 -22.11
CA VAL A 170 -32.81 10.93 -21.60
C VAL A 170 -32.92 12.38 -21.11
N ASP A 171 -34.06 13.01 -21.37
CA ASP A 171 -34.38 14.37 -20.88
C ASP A 171 -35.07 14.37 -19.51
N LEU A 172 -35.28 15.57 -18.95
CA LEU A 172 -35.99 15.75 -17.68
C LEU A 172 -37.50 15.41 -17.73
N GLN A 173 -38.04 15.02 -18.88
CA GLN A 173 -39.41 14.49 -19.01
C GLN A 173 -39.42 12.96 -19.05
N GLY A 174 -38.24 12.33 -19.10
CA GLY A 174 -38.10 10.88 -19.19
C GLY A 174 -38.25 10.36 -20.60
N LYS A 175 -38.14 11.23 -21.60
CA LYS A 175 -38.13 10.85 -23.00
C LYS A 175 -36.70 10.49 -23.40
N GLU A 176 -36.54 9.26 -23.87
CA GLU A 176 -35.32 8.80 -24.54
C GLU A 176 -35.20 9.54 -25.88
N LEU A 177 -34.06 10.17 -26.10
CA LEU A 177 -33.75 11.00 -27.27
C LEU A 177 -32.83 10.29 -28.26
N TRP A 178 -31.92 9.46 -27.73
CA TRP A 178 -30.90 8.75 -28.47
C TRP A 178 -30.49 7.48 -27.73
N GLU A 179 -30.10 6.45 -28.48
CA GLU A 179 -29.62 5.18 -27.96
C GLU A 179 -28.50 4.62 -28.84
N LYS A 180 -27.53 3.93 -28.21
CA LYS A 180 -26.57 3.05 -28.88
C LYS A 180 -26.38 1.77 -28.06
N GLU A 181 -26.41 0.64 -28.75
CA GLU A 181 -26.12 -0.70 -28.24
C GLU A 181 -24.73 -1.13 -28.72
N ALA A 182 -23.98 -1.84 -27.88
CA ALA A 182 -22.67 -2.43 -28.19
C ALA A 182 -22.37 -3.62 -27.28
N ASP A 183 -21.42 -4.49 -27.64
CA ASP A 183 -21.06 -5.64 -26.80
C ASP A 183 -20.52 -5.21 -25.43
N THR A 184 -19.82 -4.08 -25.34
CA THR A 184 -19.45 -3.45 -24.06
C THR A 184 -19.29 -1.94 -24.24
N ILE A 185 -19.85 -1.13 -23.34
CA ILE A 185 -19.68 0.33 -23.33
C ILE A 185 -18.73 0.72 -22.20
N VAL A 186 -17.48 0.98 -22.58
CA VAL A 186 -16.38 1.26 -21.66
C VAL A 186 -16.56 2.62 -20.98
N ASN A 187 -16.97 3.65 -21.72
CA ASN A 187 -17.17 4.99 -21.17
C ASN A 187 -18.13 5.84 -22.00
N VAL A 188 -18.94 6.66 -21.34
CA VAL A 188 -19.77 7.68 -22.01
C VAL A 188 -19.62 9.06 -21.37
N ARG A 189 -19.68 10.11 -22.20
CA ARG A 189 -19.71 11.49 -21.72
C ARG A 189 -20.53 12.39 -22.63
N ILE A 190 -21.28 13.29 -22.00
CA ILE A 190 -21.92 14.45 -22.63
C ILE A 190 -21.12 15.70 -22.26
N ALA A 191 -20.68 16.47 -23.25
CA ALA A 191 -19.77 17.62 -23.04
C ALA A 191 -20.00 18.75 -24.07
N GLY A 192 -19.45 19.93 -23.79
CA GLY A 192 -19.55 21.10 -24.67
C GLY A 192 -20.91 21.81 -24.64
N GLU A 193 -20.95 23.01 -25.23
CA GLU A 193 -22.18 23.79 -25.38
C GLU A 193 -23.17 23.15 -26.38
N ASP A 194 -22.66 22.33 -27.30
CA ASP A 194 -23.41 21.54 -28.28
C ASP A 194 -23.95 20.22 -27.72
N ASN A 195 -23.71 19.91 -26.43
CA ASN A 195 -24.15 18.68 -25.76
C ASN A 195 -23.71 17.40 -26.49
N ARG A 196 -22.50 17.43 -27.06
CA ARG A 196 -21.92 16.32 -27.83
C ARG A 196 -21.83 15.06 -27.00
N LEU A 197 -22.34 13.96 -27.54
CA LEU A 197 -22.23 12.63 -26.95
C LEU A 197 -20.92 12.02 -27.44
N VAL A 198 -20.08 11.52 -26.55
CA VAL A 198 -18.83 10.84 -26.89
C VAL A 198 -18.78 9.51 -26.14
N LEU A 199 -18.47 8.43 -26.87
CA LEU A 199 -18.54 7.07 -26.35
C LEU A 199 -17.29 6.27 -26.73
N ASN A 200 -16.83 5.44 -25.80
CA ASN A 200 -15.94 4.32 -26.03
C ASN A 200 -16.72 3.03 -25.90
N TRP A 201 -16.68 2.16 -26.92
CA TRP A 201 -17.31 0.85 -26.89
C TRP A 201 -16.44 -0.22 -27.52
N GLN A 202 -16.74 -1.47 -27.24
CA GLN A 202 -16.14 -2.64 -27.88
C GLN A 202 -17.23 -3.41 -28.63
N GLU A 203 -16.87 -3.91 -29.82
CA GLU A 203 -17.73 -4.70 -30.70
C GLU A 203 -16.84 -5.76 -31.38
N ASP A 204 -17.21 -7.05 -31.36
CA ASP A 204 -16.41 -8.15 -31.93
C ASP A 204 -14.94 -8.14 -31.45
N GLY A 205 -14.71 -7.74 -30.19
CA GLY A 205 -13.37 -7.57 -29.61
C GLY A 205 -12.59 -6.34 -30.10
N THR A 206 -13.09 -5.60 -31.09
CA THR A 206 -12.51 -4.34 -31.58
C THR A 206 -13.06 -3.16 -30.78
N SER A 207 -12.19 -2.29 -30.28
CA SER A 207 -12.62 -1.06 -29.59
C SER A 207 -12.79 0.11 -30.56
N TYR A 208 -13.76 0.96 -30.24
CA TYR A 208 -14.22 2.08 -31.04
C TYR A 208 -14.41 3.31 -30.15
N LEU A 209 -14.05 4.46 -30.70
CA LEU A 209 -14.35 5.76 -30.16
C LEU A 209 -15.20 6.50 -31.20
N GLY A 210 -16.27 7.16 -30.77
CA GLY A 210 -17.11 7.97 -31.65
C GLY A 210 -17.76 9.15 -30.93
N ALA A 211 -18.14 10.16 -31.71
CA ALA A 211 -18.91 11.29 -31.23
C ALA A 211 -20.17 11.52 -32.08
N TYR A 212 -21.25 11.89 -31.41
CA TYR A 212 -22.58 12.06 -31.99
C TYR A 212 -23.22 13.38 -31.51
N THR A 213 -24.13 13.92 -32.32
CA THR A 213 -25.06 14.95 -31.84
C THR A 213 -26.15 14.33 -30.95
N VAL A 214 -26.93 15.16 -30.25
CA VAL A 214 -28.06 14.68 -29.43
C VAL A 214 -29.20 14.08 -30.28
N GLU A 215 -29.24 14.39 -31.58
CA GLU A 215 -30.12 13.78 -32.58
C GLU A 215 -29.59 12.45 -33.12
N GLY A 216 -28.36 12.07 -32.76
CA GLY A 216 -27.70 10.83 -33.18
C GLY A 216 -26.93 10.91 -34.49
N GLU A 217 -26.69 12.10 -35.04
CA GLU A 217 -25.83 12.24 -36.21
C GLU A 217 -24.36 11.96 -35.82
N ALA A 218 -23.74 10.95 -36.43
CA ALA A 218 -22.33 10.64 -36.21
C ALA A 218 -21.45 11.76 -36.76
N LEU A 219 -20.74 12.45 -35.85
CA LEU A 219 -19.78 13.49 -36.21
C LEU A 219 -18.49 12.87 -36.75
N TRP A 220 -18.06 11.75 -36.13
CA TRP A 220 -16.93 10.92 -36.53
C TRP A 220 -16.89 9.65 -35.68
N GLU A 221 -16.30 8.59 -36.23
CA GLU A 221 -16.01 7.32 -35.55
C GLU A 221 -14.61 6.83 -35.95
N VAL A 222 -13.89 6.22 -35.02
CA VAL A 222 -12.53 5.69 -35.21
C VAL A 222 -12.32 4.40 -34.41
N THR A 223 -11.67 3.42 -35.00
CA THR A 223 -11.27 2.17 -34.33
C THR A 223 -10.03 2.42 -33.45
N GLN A 224 -10.16 2.37 -32.12
CA GLN A 224 -9.07 2.62 -31.17
C GLN A 224 -9.28 1.87 -29.83
N GLY A 225 -8.22 1.19 -29.38
CA GLY A 225 -8.19 0.21 -28.27
C GLY A 225 -8.28 0.71 -26.82
N SER A 226 -8.85 1.87 -26.47
CA SER A 226 -8.43 2.53 -25.21
C SER A 226 -9.38 3.53 -24.53
N GLU A 227 -9.23 3.69 -23.22
CA GLU A 227 -9.91 4.69 -22.39
C GLU A 227 -9.78 6.13 -22.91
N LEU A 228 -10.82 6.93 -22.65
CA LEU A 228 -10.99 8.31 -23.13
C LEU A 228 -11.04 9.32 -22.00
N ASN A 229 -10.48 10.50 -22.27
CA ASN A 229 -10.63 11.68 -21.44
C ASN A 229 -11.07 12.89 -22.30
N LEU A 230 -12.02 13.65 -21.77
CA LEU A 230 -12.49 14.94 -22.31
C LEU A 230 -12.31 16.06 -21.29
N ASP A 231 -12.15 17.28 -21.77
CA ASP A 231 -12.14 18.49 -20.94
C ASP A 231 -13.58 19.01 -20.75
N ASN A 232 -13.77 20.06 -19.94
CA ASN A 232 -15.11 20.63 -19.73
C ASN A 232 -15.75 21.17 -21.03
N SER A 233 -14.96 21.61 -22.02
CA SER A 233 -15.50 22.08 -23.31
C SER A 233 -15.83 20.94 -24.29
N GLY A 234 -15.42 19.70 -24.03
CA GLY A 234 -15.58 18.57 -24.95
C GLY A 234 -14.75 18.68 -26.24
N GLN A 235 -13.81 19.62 -26.32
CA GLN A 235 -13.03 19.91 -27.53
C GLN A 235 -11.67 19.22 -27.57
N ILE A 236 -11.14 18.85 -26.41
CA ILE A 236 -9.88 18.12 -26.26
C ILE A 236 -10.21 16.66 -25.94
N ILE A 237 -9.67 15.76 -26.76
CA ILE A 237 -9.90 14.33 -26.64
C ILE A 237 -8.54 13.64 -26.47
N VAL A 238 -8.39 12.85 -25.42
CA VAL A 238 -7.17 12.07 -25.15
C VAL A 238 -7.52 10.59 -25.03
N ALA A 239 -6.77 9.74 -25.72
CA ALA A 239 -6.90 8.28 -25.72
C ALA A 239 -5.55 7.60 -25.39
N SER A 240 -5.54 6.28 -25.11
CA SER A 240 -4.44 5.55 -24.46
C SER A 240 -4.15 4.17 -25.09
N GLN A 241 -3.66 4.16 -26.33
CA GLN A 241 -3.47 2.96 -27.17
C GLN A 241 -2.26 2.11 -26.75
N GLU A 242 -2.47 1.02 -26.01
CA GLU A 242 -1.40 0.13 -25.51
C GLU A 242 -0.24 0.86 -24.82
N ASP A 243 0.78 1.32 -25.55
CA ASP A 243 1.94 2.06 -25.04
C ASP A 243 1.93 3.56 -25.40
N LYS A 244 0.92 4.06 -26.12
CA LYS A 244 0.87 5.41 -26.70
C LYS A 244 -0.32 6.23 -26.18
N ILE A 245 -0.05 7.41 -25.64
CA ILE A 245 -1.09 8.43 -25.35
C ILE A 245 -1.29 9.27 -26.61
N VAL A 246 -2.52 9.50 -27.04
CA VAL A 246 -2.81 10.26 -28.28
C VAL A 246 -3.84 11.34 -28.02
N ARG A 247 -3.57 12.56 -28.50
CA ARG A 247 -4.53 13.67 -28.48
C ARG A 247 -5.16 13.83 -29.86
N TYR A 248 -6.49 13.89 -29.90
CA TYR A 248 -7.28 14.15 -31.10
C TYR A 248 -7.87 15.56 -31.10
N GLY A 249 -8.05 16.10 -32.32
CA GLY A 249 -8.90 17.26 -32.55
C GLY A 249 -10.36 16.86 -32.74
N GLN A 250 -11.24 17.87 -32.82
CA GLN A 250 -12.69 17.69 -32.93
C GLN A 250 -13.18 16.86 -34.13
N ASN A 251 -12.32 16.62 -35.14
CA ASN A 251 -12.59 15.85 -36.35
C ASN A 251 -11.83 14.50 -36.37
N ALA A 252 -11.49 13.95 -35.20
CA ALA A 252 -10.70 12.72 -35.02
C ALA A 252 -9.30 12.69 -35.65
N SER A 253 -8.75 13.85 -36.04
CA SER A 253 -7.36 13.96 -36.51
C SER A 253 -6.38 13.92 -35.32
N GLU A 254 -5.39 13.03 -35.37
CA GLU A 254 -4.28 13.03 -34.39
C GLU A 254 -3.55 14.39 -34.44
N ILE A 255 -3.49 15.07 -33.29
CA ILE A 255 -2.72 16.32 -33.12
C ILE A 255 -1.29 15.97 -32.67
N TRP A 256 -1.16 15.06 -31.71
CA TRP A 256 0.12 14.50 -31.28
C TRP A 256 -0.06 13.12 -30.65
N GLY A 257 1.03 12.36 -30.64
CA GLY A 257 1.14 11.08 -29.96
C GLY A 257 2.41 11.01 -29.09
N TYR A 258 2.29 10.50 -27.87
CA TYR A 258 3.38 10.29 -26.92
C TYR A 258 3.55 8.79 -26.65
N VAL A 259 4.67 8.21 -27.07
CA VAL A 259 5.00 6.81 -26.78
C VAL A 259 5.62 6.73 -25.39
N THR A 260 5.05 5.87 -24.55
CA THR A 260 5.49 5.59 -23.18
C THR A 260 6.45 4.40 -23.13
N HIS A 261 6.93 4.05 -21.94
CA HIS A 261 7.89 2.95 -21.74
C HIS A 261 7.22 1.60 -21.39
N GLY A 262 5.89 1.56 -21.29
CA GLY A 262 5.12 0.42 -20.80
C GLY A 262 3.69 0.46 -21.34
N THR A 263 2.78 -0.29 -20.73
CA THR A 263 1.34 -0.21 -21.07
C THR A 263 0.68 0.94 -20.30
N VAL A 264 -0.05 1.82 -20.98
CA VAL A 264 -0.91 2.82 -20.35
C VAL A 264 -2.14 2.11 -19.77
N GLU A 265 -2.27 2.07 -18.45
CA GLU A 265 -3.41 1.45 -17.77
C GLU A 265 -4.59 2.41 -17.57
N ARG A 266 -4.30 3.71 -17.42
CA ARG A 266 -5.31 4.75 -17.20
C ARG A 266 -4.78 6.12 -17.57
N VAL A 267 -5.66 6.99 -18.05
CA VAL A 267 -5.39 8.43 -18.19
C VAL A 267 -6.42 9.23 -17.39
N VAL A 268 -6.00 10.34 -16.79
CA VAL A 268 -6.89 11.33 -16.16
C VAL A 268 -6.46 12.72 -16.65
N MET A 269 -7.39 13.46 -17.25
CA MET A 269 -7.15 14.81 -17.73
C MET A 269 -7.72 15.87 -16.78
N ALA A 270 -6.99 16.96 -16.57
CA ALA A 270 -7.51 18.13 -15.89
C ALA A 270 -8.63 18.77 -16.73
N GLN A 271 -9.75 19.13 -16.11
CA GLN A 271 -10.90 19.69 -16.82
C GLN A 271 -10.63 21.06 -17.46
N SER A 272 -9.57 21.76 -17.00
CA SER A 272 -8.98 22.94 -17.63
C SER A 272 -8.50 22.69 -19.06
N GLY A 273 -8.30 21.43 -19.46
CA GLY A 273 -7.77 21.08 -20.77
C GLY A 273 -6.32 21.52 -20.97
N LEU A 274 -5.54 21.67 -19.89
CA LEU A 274 -4.12 22.09 -19.94
C LEU A 274 -3.13 20.95 -19.66
N TYR A 275 -3.52 20.00 -18.81
CA TYR A 275 -2.64 18.93 -18.29
C TYR A 275 -3.35 17.58 -18.21
N LEU A 276 -2.56 16.51 -18.21
CA LEU A 276 -3.04 15.15 -17.96
C LEU A 276 -2.00 14.32 -17.21
N ALA A 277 -2.49 13.38 -16.39
CA ALA A 277 -1.70 12.33 -15.78
C ALA A 277 -2.04 10.98 -16.41
N ALA A 278 -1.04 10.12 -16.55
CA ALA A 278 -1.20 8.78 -17.09
C ALA A 278 -0.46 7.75 -16.22
N LEU A 279 -1.12 6.64 -15.94
CA LEU A 279 -0.56 5.50 -15.24
C LEU A 279 0.04 4.54 -16.26
N VAL A 280 1.36 4.34 -16.21
CA VAL A 280 2.10 3.50 -17.15
C VAL A 280 2.68 2.32 -16.38
N LYS A 281 2.35 1.10 -16.80
CA LYS A 281 2.85 -0.13 -16.22
C LYS A 281 3.96 -0.73 -17.08
N ASP A 282 5.13 -0.88 -16.49
CA ASP A 282 6.29 -1.50 -17.13
C ASP A 282 6.02 -2.99 -17.42
N LYS A 283 6.15 -3.40 -18.70
CA LYS A 283 5.79 -4.75 -19.16
C LYS A 283 6.66 -5.84 -18.53
N ALA A 284 7.91 -5.55 -18.14
CA ALA A 284 8.86 -6.54 -17.62
C ALA A 284 8.83 -6.68 -16.10
N THR A 285 8.72 -5.57 -15.39
CA THR A 285 8.81 -5.49 -13.93
C THR A 285 7.45 -5.35 -13.24
N GLN A 286 6.37 -5.12 -14.01
CA GLN A 286 5.00 -4.87 -13.51
C GLN A 286 4.85 -3.61 -12.64
N ASN A 287 5.93 -2.85 -12.44
CA ASN A 287 5.94 -1.57 -11.74
C ASN A 287 5.05 -0.54 -12.44
N LYS A 288 4.46 0.36 -11.66
CA LYS A 288 3.64 1.46 -12.18
C LYS A 288 4.33 2.80 -11.99
N ASP A 289 4.36 3.60 -13.04
CA ASP A 289 4.86 4.97 -13.05
C ASP A 289 3.71 5.94 -13.36
N LEU A 290 3.62 7.03 -12.60
CA LEU A 290 2.75 8.16 -12.91
C LEU A 290 3.49 9.17 -13.76
N LEU A 291 2.98 9.41 -14.94
CA LEU A 291 3.52 10.30 -15.97
C LEU A 291 2.66 11.55 -16.06
N TYR A 292 3.24 12.76 -15.97
CA TYR A 292 2.51 14.01 -16.11
C TYR A 292 2.91 14.78 -17.37
N LEU A 293 1.92 15.21 -18.16
CA LEU A 293 2.13 15.94 -19.41
C LEU A 293 1.26 17.20 -19.52
N ASN A 294 1.69 18.12 -20.37
CA ASN A 294 0.86 19.22 -20.86
C ASN A 294 0.16 18.87 -22.20
N MET A 295 -0.80 19.70 -22.63
CA MET A 295 -1.53 19.48 -23.91
C MET A 295 -0.74 19.74 -25.19
N GLU A 296 0.54 20.11 -25.12
CA GLU A 296 1.48 20.04 -26.24
C GLU A 296 2.24 18.70 -26.31
N GLY A 297 1.89 17.72 -25.47
CA GLY A 297 2.49 16.40 -25.44
C GLY A 297 3.88 16.35 -24.78
N ARG A 298 4.24 17.38 -24.00
CA ARG A 298 5.52 17.42 -23.28
C ARG A 298 5.37 16.77 -21.90
N LYS A 299 6.19 15.77 -21.61
CA LYS A 299 6.39 15.27 -20.24
C LYS A 299 6.94 16.38 -19.36
N LEU A 300 6.24 16.69 -18.28
CA LEU A 300 6.68 17.60 -17.22
C LEU A 300 7.51 16.83 -16.18
N TRP A 301 6.98 15.71 -15.68
CA TRP A 301 7.65 14.84 -14.71
C TRP A 301 7.14 13.39 -14.78
N GLN A 302 7.79 12.50 -14.03
CA GLN A 302 7.46 11.08 -13.87
C GLN A 302 7.86 10.62 -12.47
N LYS A 303 7.01 9.84 -11.80
CA LYS A 303 7.28 9.25 -10.49
C LYS A 303 6.92 7.76 -10.48
N ARG A 304 7.68 6.94 -9.76
CA ARG A 304 7.30 5.57 -9.41
C ARG A 304 6.14 5.63 -8.42
N LEU A 305 5.08 4.85 -8.65
CA LEU A 305 4.01 4.66 -7.66
C LEU A 305 4.23 3.38 -6.85
N PRO A 306 3.81 3.35 -5.56
CA PRO A 306 3.68 2.12 -4.80
C PRO A 306 2.70 1.12 -5.44
N ALA A 307 2.80 -0.14 -5.04
CA ALA A 307 1.80 -1.16 -5.41
C ALA A 307 0.41 -0.76 -4.91
N GLY A 308 -0.63 -1.01 -5.72
CA GLY A 308 -2.02 -0.71 -5.37
C GLY A 308 -2.39 0.77 -5.33
N ALA A 309 -1.51 1.68 -5.77
CA ALA A 309 -1.80 3.12 -5.79
C ALA A 309 -2.90 3.51 -6.80
N ASP A 310 -3.70 4.50 -6.41
CA ASP A 310 -4.71 5.20 -7.21
C ASP A 310 -4.41 6.72 -7.20
N PHE A 311 -4.96 7.46 -8.16
CA PHE A 311 -4.69 8.89 -8.31
C PHE A 311 -5.87 9.70 -8.87
N LEU A 312 -5.86 11.00 -8.55
CA LEU A 312 -6.72 12.04 -9.10
C LEU A 312 -5.87 13.22 -9.61
N VAL A 313 -6.42 13.95 -10.57
CA VAL A 313 -5.90 15.26 -11.02
C VAL A 313 -6.96 16.31 -10.71
N SER A 314 -6.55 17.47 -10.20
CA SER A 314 -7.48 18.57 -9.92
C SER A 314 -8.11 19.14 -11.20
N GLU A 315 -9.24 19.82 -11.04
CA GLU A 315 -9.99 20.45 -12.15
C GLU A 315 -9.09 21.39 -12.97
N ASP A 316 -8.21 22.14 -12.30
CA ASP A 316 -7.26 23.06 -12.91
C ASP A 316 -5.97 22.36 -13.42
N GLY A 317 -5.62 21.20 -12.89
CA GLY A 317 -4.35 20.49 -13.12
C GLY A 317 -3.15 21.06 -12.34
N ASN A 318 -3.40 21.83 -11.27
CA ASN A 318 -2.35 22.32 -10.36
C ASN A 318 -2.02 21.34 -9.23
N ARG A 319 -2.79 20.25 -9.07
CA ARG A 319 -2.58 19.19 -8.08
C ARG A 319 -2.71 17.81 -8.72
N VAL A 320 -1.81 16.91 -8.36
CA VAL A 320 -1.95 15.48 -8.59
C VAL A 320 -1.91 14.78 -7.24
N ILE A 321 -2.99 14.10 -6.90
CA ILE A 321 -3.20 13.44 -5.60
C ILE A 321 -3.03 11.94 -5.84
N VAL A 322 -2.15 11.30 -5.08
CA VAL A 322 -1.86 9.87 -5.17
C VAL A 322 -2.14 9.23 -3.81
N SER A 323 -3.09 8.31 -3.76
CA SER A 323 -3.31 7.46 -2.59
C SER A 323 -2.67 6.09 -2.80
N SER A 324 -1.97 5.57 -1.82
CA SER A 324 -1.52 4.18 -1.78
C SER A 324 -1.85 3.56 -0.43
N TRP A 325 -2.48 2.39 -0.44
CA TRP A 325 -2.67 1.59 0.76
C TRP A 325 -1.81 0.33 0.68
N GLN A 326 -0.99 0.12 1.71
CA GLN A 326 -0.10 -1.03 1.81
C GLN A 326 -0.50 -1.90 3.01
N GLU A 327 -1.27 -2.96 2.73
CA GLU A 327 -1.71 -4.00 3.69
C GLU A 327 -0.59 -4.52 4.60
N TYR A 328 0.65 -4.55 4.09
CA TYR A 328 1.82 -5.12 4.74
C TYR A 328 2.75 -4.08 5.38
N GLN A 329 2.34 -2.82 5.49
CA GLN A 329 3.03 -1.79 6.28
C GLN A 329 2.23 -1.43 7.54
N ASP A 330 1.25 -0.53 7.43
CA ASP A 330 0.74 0.23 8.59
C ASP A 330 -0.79 0.19 8.83
N ASP A 331 -1.56 -0.50 7.99
CA ASP A 331 -3.04 -0.33 7.85
C ASP A 331 -3.48 1.10 7.52
N VAL A 332 -2.58 1.90 6.95
CA VAL A 332 -2.78 3.32 6.62
C VAL A 332 -2.83 3.50 5.11
N THR A 333 -3.74 4.35 4.64
CA THR A 333 -3.69 4.94 3.30
C THR A 333 -2.81 6.18 3.36
N ASN A 334 -1.65 6.10 2.71
CA ASN A 334 -0.72 7.21 2.55
C ASN A 334 -1.14 8.02 1.32
N ILE A 335 -1.26 9.33 1.44
CA ILE A 335 -1.77 10.22 0.39
C ILE A 335 -0.75 11.33 0.14
N TYR A 336 -0.15 11.32 -1.04
CA TYR A 336 0.83 12.31 -1.49
C TYR A 336 0.18 13.31 -2.44
N ILE A 337 0.44 14.60 -2.22
CA ILE A 337 -0.09 15.68 -3.05
C ILE A 337 1.08 16.39 -3.73
N TYR A 338 1.12 16.30 -5.05
CA TYR A 338 2.14 16.91 -5.89
C TYR A 338 1.63 18.16 -6.60
N ASN A 339 2.49 19.15 -6.77
CA ASN A 339 2.22 20.30 -7.63
C ASN A 339 2.48 19.99 -9.13
N GLN A 340 2.25 20.98 -9.99
CA GLN A 340 2.41 20.83 -11.44
C GLN A 340 3.87 20.52 -11.86
N GLN A 341 4.86 20.89 -11.03
CA GLN A 341 6.29 20.65 -11.23
C GLN A 341 6.72 19.24 -10.76
N GLY A 342 5.86 18.54 -10.01
CA GLY A 342 6.15 17.22 -9.44
C GLY A 342 6.83 17.30 -8.07
N GLU A 343 6.86 18.47 -7.46
CA GLU A 343 7.30 18.66 -6.08
C GLU A 343 6.16 18.24 -5.15
N GLU A 344 6.50 17.61 -4.03
CA GLU A 344 5.53 17.23 -2.99
C GLU A 344 5.25 18.45 -2.12
N ILE A 345 3.98 18.77 -1.93
CA ILE A 345 3.53 19.96 -1.18
C ILE A 345 2.72 19.62 0.07
N ASN A 346 2.28 18.37 0.21
CA ASN A 346 1.60 17.85 1.37
C ASN A 346 1.59 16.30 1.32
N ALA A 347 1.67 15.68 2.48
CA ALA A 347 1.49 14.24 2.69
C ALA A 347 0.55 14.01 3.87
N LEU A 348 -0.40 13.08 3.70
CA LEU A 348 -1.48 12.80 4.65
C LEU A 348 -1.61 11.30 4.87
N ASP A 349 -1.73 10.91 6.13
CA ASP A 349 -1.89 9.52 6.54
C ASP A 349 -3.30 9.33 7.12
N VAL A 350 -4.05 8.36 6.60
CA VAL A 350 -5.39 8.01 7.09
C VAL A 350 -5.45 6.54 7.43
N ALA A 351 -5.72 6.22 8.70
CA ALA A 351 -5.91 4.84 9.13
C ALA A 351 -7.13 4.20 8.44
N GLY A 352 -6.95 2.99 7.93
CA GLY A 352 -7.91 2.27 7.10
C GLY A 352 -7.59 2.33 5.59
N ARG A 353 -8.26 1.46 4.82
CA ARG A 353 -8.07 1.32 3.38
C ARG A 353 -9.03 2.21 2.60
N ALA A 354 -8.50 3.10 1.77
CA ALA A 354 -9.31 3.87 0.84
C ALA A 354 -9.92 3.00 -0.28
N GLN A 355 -11.20 3.23 -0.55
CA GLN A 355 -11.97 2.61 -1.64
C GLN A 355 -12.52 3.61 -2.66
N LYS A 356 -12.69 4.88 -2.28
CA LYS A 356 -13.20 5.97 -3.13
C LYS A 356 -12.50 7.29 -2.81
N MET A 357 -12.27 8.10 -3.84
CA MET A 357 -11.77 9.47 -3.73
C MET A 357 -12.60 10.41 -4.60
N ALA A 358 -12.85 11.62 -4.10
CA ALA A 358 -13.39 12.73 -4.88
C ALA A 358 -12.73 14.05 -4.42
N TYR A 359 -12.54 15.02 -5.31
CA TYR A 359 -11.73 16.21 -5.02
C TYR A 359 -12.43 17.53 -5.36
N ALA A 360 -12.63 18.37 -4.35
CA ALA A 360 -13.23 19.70 -4.46
C ALA A 360 -12.17 20.75 -4.79
N SER A 361 -11.99 21.03 -6.09
CA SER A 361 -10.83 21.80 -6.56
C SER A 361 -10.80 23.27 -6.13
N LYS A 362 -11.95 23.94 -5.97
CA LYS A 362 -12.01 25.33 -5.48
C LYS A 362 -11.75 25.43 -3.96
N ALA A 363 -11.93 24.34 -3.23
CA ALA A 363 -11.83 24.29 -1.77
C ALA A 363 -10.58 23.55 -1.25
N GLY A 364 -9.73 23.02 -2.14
CA GLY A 364 -8.55 22.26 -1.73
C GLY A 364 -8.88 21.04 -0.85
N THR A 365 -10.06 20.43 -1.03
CA THR A 365 -10.54 19.37 -0.11
C THR A 365 -10.65 18.03 -0.83
N LEU A 366 -9.93 17.03 -0.34
CA LEU A 366 -10.07 15.63 -0.74
C LEU A 366 -11.09 14.95 0.16
N VAL A 367 -12.08 14.30 -0.46
CA VAL A 367 -13.03 13.43 0.24
C VAL A 367 -12.63 11.98 -0.02
N LEU A 368 -12.44 11.23 1.05
CA LEU A 368 -11.90 9.88 1.05
C LEU A 368 -12.89 8.93 1.71
N GLY A 369 -13.37 7.93 0.97
CA GLY A 369 -14.21 6.86 1.49
C GLY A 369 -13.40 5.60 1.77
N LEU A 370 -13.48 5.07 2.98
CA LEU A 370 -12.74 3.89 3.44
C LEU A 370 -13.60 2.60 3.44
N GLU A 371 -12.93 1.45 3.48
CA GLU A 371 -13.52 0.10 3.53
C GLU A 371 -14.40 -0.16 4.77
N ASP A 372 -14.15 0.54 5.88
CA ASP A 372 -14.96 0.47 7.11
C ASP A 372 -16.20 1.37 7.08
N GLY A 373 -16.42 2.12 6.00
CA GLY A 373 -17.51 3.11 5.88
C GLY A 373 -17.21 4.48 6.50
N SER A 374 -15.98 4.73 6.93
CA SER A 374 -15.52 6.08 7.30
C SER A 374 -15.36 6.96 6.05
N ILE A 375 -15.83 8.19 6.12
CA ILE A 375 -15.67 9.25 5.12
C ILE A 375 -14.84 10.37 5.77
N PHE A 376 -13.64 10.61 5.26
CA PHE A 376 -12.78 11.70 5.70
C PHE A 376 -12.82 12.88 4.72
N PHE A 377 -12.82 14.09 5.26
CA PHE A 377 -12.70 15.34 4.52
C PHE A 377 -11.36 15.96 4.88
N LEU A 378 -10.43 15.98 3.94
CA LEU A 378 -9.01 16.28 4.17
C LEU A 378 -8.60 17.55 3.44
N ASN A 379 -7.95 18.47 4.14
CA ASN A 379 -7.36 19.65 3.50
C ASN A 379 -6.08 19.25 2.76
N THR A 380 -6.06 19.49 1.44
CA THR A 380 -4.92 19.32 0.53
C THR A 380 -4.33 20.66 0.08
N GLU A 381 -4.68 21.76 0.75
CA GLU A 381 -3.83 22.94 0.72
C GLU A 381 -2.38 22.53 0.97
N GLU A 382 -1.47 23.31 0.42
CA GLU A 382 -0.07 23.25 0.79
C GLU A 382 0.00 23.44 2.30
N LYS A 383 0.28 22.35 3.04
CA LYS A 383 0.93 22.52 4.33
C LYS A 383 2.14 23.34 3.95
N LYS A 384 2.18 24.61 4.39
CA LYS A 384 3.46 25.31 4.45
C LYS A 384 4.37 24.32 5.14
N VAL A 385 5.33 23.77 4.41
CA VAL A 385 6.49 23.13 5.02
C VAL A 385 6.88 24.14 6.09
N PRO A 386 6.77 23.80 7.40
CA PRO A 386 7.12 24.75 8.43
C PRO A 386 8.49 25.27 8.05
N VAL A 387 8.65 26.58 7.87
CA VAL A 387 9.93 27.18 7.46
C VAL A 387 10.94 26.60 8.42
N GLU A 388 11.80 25.69 7.93
CA GLU A 388 12.25 24.55 8.73
C GLU A 388 12.56 25.01 10.15
N GLU A 389 11.73 24.60 11.13
CA GLU A 389 12.29 24.40 12.46
C GLU A 389 13.42 23.43 12.18
N PRO A 390 14.69 23.88 12.26
CA PRO A 390 15.79 23.31 11.49
C PRO A 390 15.78 21.82 11.73
N ALA A 391 15.47 21.06 10.67
CA ALA A 391 15.10 19.66 10.78
C ALA A 391 16.12 18.99 11.69
N ALA A 392 15.66 18.42 12.81
CA ALA A 392 16.54 18.02 13.91
C ALA A 392 17.70 17.21 13.33
N ASP A 393 18.92 17.79 13.40
CA ASP A 393 20.03 17.48 12.48
C ASP A 393 20.08 15.98 12.20
N GLU A 394 19.86 15.58 10.93
CA GLU A 394 19.79 14.17 10.54
C GLU A 394 20.97 13.40 11.16
N THR A 395 20.70 12.20 11.65
CA THR A 395 21.69 11.39 12.33
C THR A 395 22.05 10.18 11.47
N LEU A 396 23.25 9.63 11.71
CA LEU A 396 23.65 8.36 11.09
C LEU A 396 22.62 7.25 11.35
N THR A 397 21.95 7.30 12.51
CA THR A 397 20.95 6.32 12.96
C THR A 397 19.59 6.43 12.29
N ASP A 398 19.28 7.51 11.57
CA ASP A 398 18.07 7.58 10.75
C ASP A 398 18.19 6.67 9.51
N PHE A 399 19.40 6.59 8.95
CA PHE A 399 19.72 5.74 7.80
C PHE A 399 20.17 4.32 8.20
N TYR A 400 21.10 4.19 9.16
CA TYR A 400 21.73 2.91 9.53
C TYR A 400 21.98 2.77 11.04
N HIS A 401 21.50 1.69 11.65
CA HIS A 401 21.87 1.33 13.02
C HIS A 401 23.10 0.39 13.02
N PRO A 402 24.25 0.81 13.59
CA PRO A 402 25.47 0.00 13.60
C PRO A 402 25.34 -1.33 14.37
N VAL A 403 26.16 -2.31 13.99
CA VAL A 403 26.19 -3.62 14.66
C VAL A 403 26.54 -3.48 16.15
N LEU A 404 25.78 -4.17 17.01
CA LEU A 404 26.03 -4.22 18.47
C LEU A 404 26.82 -5.48 18.82
N PHE A 405 27.89 -5.33 19.62
CA PHE A 405 28.75 -6.43 20.10
C PHE A 405 28.48 -6.86 21.55
N SER A 406 27.39 -6.38 22.16
CA SER A 406 27.02 -6.74 23.53
C SER A 406 25.52 -6.59 23.75
N LYS A 407 25.02 -7.21 24.83
CA LYS A 407 23.66 -7.03 25.35
C LYS A 407 23.72 -6.17 26.61
N LYS A 408 22.74 -5.30 26.82
CA LYS A 408 22.50 -4.65 28.12
C LYS A 408 21.86 -5.67 29.07
N GLU A 409 22.12 -5.55 30.36
CA GLU A 409 21.55 -6.45 31.36
C GLU A 409 20.02 -6.27 31.44
N GLY A 410 19.27 -7.38 31.39
CA GLY A 410 17.80 -7.39 31.39
C GLY A 410 17.13 -7.31 30.01
N ASP A 411 17.90 -7.07 28.94
CA ASP A 411 17.39 -7.00 27.57
C ASP A 411 17.38 -8.37 26.88
N THR A 412 16.29 -8.66 26.17
CA THR A 412 16.14 -9.86 25.33
C THR A 412 16.19 -9.42 23.88
N HIS A 413 17.15 -9.96 23.14
CA HIS A 413 17.32 -9.65 21.71
C HIS A 413 16.66 -10.77 20.90
N LEU A 414 15.67 -10.41 20.09
CA LEU A 414 14.93 -11.26 19.18
C LEU A 414 15.48 -11.07 17.77
N GLN A 415 15.53 -12.16 16.99
CA GLN A 415 15.96 -12.15 15.61
C GLN A 415 14.74 -12.38 14.72
N LEU A 416 14.26 -11.30 14.09
CA LEU A 416 13.06 -11.31 13.25
C LEU A 416 13.47 -11.17 11.78
N PHE A 417 12.68 -11.71 10.86
CA PHE A 417 12.99 -11.69 9.43
C PHE A 417 11.83 -11.04 8.66
N PHE A 418 12.06 -9.85 8.13
CA PHE A 418 11.05 -9.08 7.39
C PHE A 418 11.42 -8.98 5.90
N PHE A 419 10.47 -8.68 5.04
CA PHE A 419 10.75 -8.44 3.62
C PHE A 419 11.42 -7.08 3.41
N ASP A 420 12.25 -6.95 2.38
CA ASP A 420 12.62 -5.64 1.82
C ASP A 420 11.43 -5.01 1.06
N GLU A 421 11.56 -3.75 0.63
CA GLU A 421 10.51 -2.98 -0.07
C GLU A 421 9.98 -3.66 -1.34
N ASN A 422 10.76 -4.58 -1.93
CA ASN A 422 10.44 -5.32 -3.15
C ASN A 422 10.03 -6.79 -2.87
N ALA A 423 9.86 -7.20 -1.60
CA ALA A 423 9.58 -8.57 -1.17
C ALA A 423 10.51 -9.65 -1.79
N SER A 424 11.73 -9.26 -2.11
CA SER A 424 12.74 -10.05 -2.82
C SER A 424 13.74 -10.72 -1.86
N TYR A 425 13.95 -10.15 -0.67
CA TYR A 425 14.86 -10.67 0.35
C TYR A 425 14.23 -10.63 1.74
N LEU A 426 14.60 -11.61 2.58
CA LEU A 426 14.31 -11.57 4.02
C LEU A 426 15.47 -10.91 4.76
N ILE A 427 15.26 -9.68 5.22
CA ILE A 427 16.20 -8.90 6.00
C ILE A 427 16.08 -9.31 7.49
N PRO A 428 17.15 -9.85 8.10
CA PRO A 428 17.16 -10.09 9.55
C PRO A 428 17.28 -8.77 10.30
N VAL A 429 16.46 -8.56 11.32
CA VAL A 429 16.57 -7.44 12.27
C VAL A 429 16.75 -7.95 13.69
N THR A 430 17.43 -7.17 14.52
CA THR A 430 17.48 -7.40 15.97
C THR A 430 16.50 -6.49 16.68
N ARG A 431 15.38 -7.05 17.16
CA ARG A 431 14.47 -6.34 18.05
C ARG A 431 14.90 -6.53 19.50
N ILE A 432 14.97 -5.45 20.27
CA ILE A 432 15.28 -5.49 21.70
C ILE A 432 13.99 -5.31 22.48
N ILE A 433 13.60 -6.31 23.27
CA ILE A 433 12.47 -6.25 24.21
C ILE A 433 12.97 -6.34 25.66
N LYS A 434 12.18 -5.81 26.60
CA LYS A 434 12.38 -6.10 28.02
C LYS A 434 11.94 -7.53 28.33
N LYS A 435 12.60 -8.15 29.32
CA LYS A 435 12.45 -9.56 29.72
C LYS A 435 11.01 -10.09 29.61
N GLY A 436 10.77 -10.88 28.56
CA GLY A 436 9.49 -11.54 28.29
C GLY A 436 9.25 -12.80 29.12
N GLN A 437 8.10 -13.43 28.92
CA GLN A 437 7.69 -14.64 29.66
C GLN A 437 8.12 -15.93 28.93
N SER A 438 8.21 -15.92 27.61
CA SER A 438 8.38 -17.11 26.77
C SER A 438 9.02 -16.72 25.45
N LEU A 439 10.35 -16.86 25.35
CA LEU A 439 11.14 -16.38 24.21
C LEU A 439 10.53 -16.73 22.84
N LEU A 440 10.04 -17.96 22.65
CA LEU A 440 9.44 -18.39 21.39
C LEU A 440 8.11 -17.68 21.08
N GLN A 441 7.22 -17.51 22.08
CA GLN A 441 5.94 -16.81 21.91
C GLN A 441 6.15 -15.31 21.75
N ASP A 442 7.04 -14.72 22.55
CA ASP A 442 7.44 -13.32 22.46
C ASP A 442 8.04 -13.03 21.07
N THR A 443 8.86 -13.93 20.52
CA THR A 443 9.43 -13.78 19.16
C THR A 443 8.34 -13.80 18.08
N ILE A 444 7.38 -14.73 18.13
CA ILE A 444 6.29 -14.80 17.14
C ILE A 444 5.37 -13.59 17.25
N SER A 445 5.02 -13.18 18.48
CA SER A 445 4.19 -11.98 18.70
C SER A 445 4.86 -10.73 18.12
N GLU A 446 6.17 -10.60 18.25
CA GLU A 446 6.93 -9.47 17.70
C GLU A 446 7.13 -9.55 16.18
N LEU A 447 7.21 -10.76 15.60
CA LEU A 447 7.17 -10.94 14.15
C LEU A 447 5.82 -10.52 13.55
N VAL A 448 4.70 -10.96 14.16
CA VAL A 448 3.34 -10.57 13.76
C VAL A 448 3.09 -9.07 13.96
N ARG A 449 3.70 -8.47 15.00
CA ARG A 449 3.67 -7.01 15.22
C ARG A 449 4.25 -6.22 14.04
N GLY A 450 5.07 -6.85 13.19
CA GLY A 450 5.68 -6.24 12.01
C GLY A 450 7.00 -5.53 12.33
N PRO A 451 7.69 -5.00 11.30
CA PRO A 451 8.93 -4.24 11.49
C PRO A 451 8.67 -2.89 12.19
N ALA A 452 9.73 -2.24 12.65
CA ALA A 452 9.63 -0.87 13.17
C ALA A 452 9.11 0.13 12.11
N GLN A 453 8.43 1.18 12.56
CA GLN A 453 8.02 2.30 11.70
C GLN A 453 9.23 2.94 11.02
N ASN A 454 9.03 3.47 9.81
CA ASN A 454 10.08 4.07 8.97
C ASN A 454 11.26 3.13 8.65
N SER A 455 11.14 1.81 8.88
CA SER A 455 12.19 0.83 8.58
C SER A 455 12.44 0.65 7.08
N GLY A 456 11.45 0.94 6.23
CA GLY A 456 11.48 0.55 4.81
C GLY A 456 11.39 -0.96 4.59
N LEU A 457 11.03 -1.74 5.62
CA LEU A 457 10.79 -3.17 5.55
C LEU A 457 9.27 -3.46 5.50
N LEU A 458 8.89 -4.60 4.92
CA LEU A 458 7.49 -5.04 4.82
C LEU A 458 7.23 -6.23 5.75
N ARG A 459 6.00 -6.32 6.27
CA ARG A 459 5.53 -7.46 7.06
C ARG A 459 5.60 -8.74 6.24
N THR A 460 6.13 -9.80 6.85
CA THR A 460 6.06 -11.17 6.32
C THR A 460 4.81 -11.92 6.77
N ILE A 461 4.10 -11.40 7.78
CA ILE A 461 2.88 -11.99 8.32
C ILE A 461 1.83 -10.87 8.45
N PRO A 462 0.59 -11.05 7.98
CA PRO A 462 -0.50 -10.11 8.21
C PRO A 462 -0.69 -9.85 9.71
N LYS A 463 -0.98 -8.60 10.07
CA LYS A 463 -1.10 -8.14 11.45
C LYS A 463 -2.15 -8.92 12.26
N ASP A 464 -3.23 -9.34 11.62
CA ASP A 464 -4.35 -10.07 12.23
C ASP A 464 -4.17 -11.60 12.20
N ALA A 465 -3.05 -12.12 11.66
CA ALA A 465 -2.82 -13.56 11.58
C ALA A 465 -2.41 -14.14 12.95
N VAL A 466 -3.27 -15.00 13.50
CA VAL A 466 -3.01 -15.69 14.78
C VAL A 466 -2.13 -16.91 14.55
N ILE A 467 -0.80 -16.73 14.67
CA ILE A 467 0.18 -17.82 14.62
C ILE A 467 0.37 -18.42 16.01
N ASN A 468 0.01 -19.70 16.19
CA ASN A 468 0.25 -20.40 17.46
C ASN A 468 1.54 -21.21 17.41
N VAL A 469 2.35 -21.15 18.47
CA VAL A 469 3.60 -21.94 18.59
C VAL A 469 3.69 -22.71 19.90
N LYS A 470 4.14 -23.95 19.83
CA LYS A 470 4.39 -24.83 20.98
C LYS A 470 5.57 -25.77 20.71
N ILE A 471 6.29 -26.16 21.75
CA ILE A 471 7.33 -27.19 21.69
C ILE A 471 6.72 -28.48 22.22
N VAL A 472 6.83 -29.57 21.46
CA VAL A 472 6.43 -30.93 21.86
C VAL A 472 7.63 -31.84 21.65
N GLU A 473 8.12 -32.43 22.74
CA GLU A 473 9.36 -33.24 22.74
C GLU A 473 10.56 -32.49 22.14
N ASN A 474 11.01 -32.85 20.94
CA ASN A 474 12.11 -32.24 20.18
C ASN A 474 11.63 -31.37 18.99
N THR A 475 10.32 -31.21 18.79
CA THR A 475 9.74 -30.55 17.61
C THR A 475 9.02 -29.25 18.00
N VAL A 476 9.29 -28.16 17.27
CA VAL A 476 8.46 -26.95 17.32
C VAL A 476 7.30 -27.09 16.35
N LEU A 477 6.07 -26.96 16.85
CA LEU A 477 4.87 -26.93 16.03
C LEU A 477 4.45 -25.48 15.83
N ILE A 478 4.40 -25.04 14.57
CA ILE A 478 3.95 -23.71 14.14
C ILE A 478 2.61 -23.88 13.43
N ASP A 479 1.54 -23.36 14.02
CA ASP A 479 0.17 -23.52 13.53
C ASP A 479 -0.30 -22.25 12.82
N LEU A 480 -0.66 -22.38 11.54
CA LEU A 480 -1.03 -21.31 10.64
C LEU A 480 -2.55 -21.28 10.45
N PRO A 481 -3.22 -20.11 10.50
CA PRO A 481 -4.63 -20.02 10.20
C PRO A 481 -4.89 -20.27 8.71
N ALA A 482 -5.92 -21.04 8.36
CA ALA A 482 -6.30 -21.29 6.96
C ALA A 482 -6.74 -20.01 6.20
N ALA A 483 -6.94 -18.88 6.87
CA ALA A 483 -7.11 -17.59 6.20
C ALA A 483 -5.86 -17.19 5.35
N LEU A 484 -4.65 -17.58 5.78
CA LEU A 484 -3.41 -17.35 5.02
C LEU A 484 -3.37 -18.15 3.70
N ASP A 485 -4.13 -19.24 3.59
CA ASP A 485 -4.28 -20.06 2.37
C ASP A 485 -4.83 -19.25 1.19
N GLN A 486 -5.51 -18.12 1.49
CA GLN A 486 -6.11 -17.22 0.51
C GLN A 486 -5.25 -15.99 0.16
N ALA A 487 -4.07 -15.84 0.78
CA ALA A 487 -3.16 -14.73 0.52
C ALA A 487 -2.47 -14.84 -0.86
N ALA A 488 -1.69 -13.81 -1.23
CA ALA A 488 -1.03 -13.69 -2.53
C ALA A 488 -0.11 -14.86 -2.90
N GLY A 489 0.18 -15.00 -4.20
CA GLY A 489 0.75 -16.20 -4.84
C GLY A 489 2.08 -16.74 -4.31
N SER A 490 2.51 -17.89 -4.83
CA SER A 490 3.47 -18.79 -4.17
C SER A 490 4.78 -18.17 -3.69
N THR A 491 5.33 -17.17 -4.39
CA THR A 491 6.53 -16.45 -3.96
C THR A 491 6.35 -15.78 -2.59
N PHE A 492 5.20 -15.15 -2.36
CA PHE A 492 4.89 -14.48 -1.09
C PHE A 492 4.78 -15.51 0.04
N LEU A 493 3.92 -16.52 -0.11
CA LEU A 493 3.73 -17.60 0.88
C LEU A 493 5.02 -18.36 1.19
N THR A 494 5.89 -18.58 0.20
CA THR A 494 7.23 -19.15 0.41
C THR A 494 8.10 -18.26 1.30
N GLY A 495 8.02 -16.94 1.13
CA GLY A 495 8.68 -15.98 2.01
C GLY A 495 8.10 -15.93 3.43
N VAL A 496 6.77 -16.09 3.59
CA VAL A 496 6.12 -16.23 4.91
C VAL A 496 6.67 -17.45 5.67
N LEU A 497 6.68 -18.62 5.02
CA LEU A 497 7.20 -19.86 5.60
C LEU A 497 8.68 -19.75 5.97
N ASN A 498 9.50 -19.16 5.09
CA ASN A 498 10.93 -18.93 5.36
C ASN A 498 11.15 -17.93 6.51
N SER A 499 10.38 -16.84 6.58
CA SER A 499 10.44 -15.85 7.67
C SER A 499 10.16 -16.51 9.02
N LEU A 500 9.08 -17.29 9.10
CA LEU A 500 8.75 -18.09 10.30
C LEU A 500 9.85 -19.10 10.63
N LEU A 501 10.33 -19.86 9.64
CA LEU A 501 11.36 -20.88 9.84
C LEU A 501 12.66 -20.28 10.41
N TYR A 502 13.18 -19.20 9.83
CA TYR A 502 14.39 -18.54 10.32
C TYR A 502 14.19 -17.87 11.68
N THR A 503 13.04 -17.20 11.89
CA THR A 503 12.71 -16.53 13.15
C THR A 503 12.60 -17.53 14.31
N VAL A 504 11.87 -18.64 14.11
CA VAL A 504 11.75 -19.72 15.12
C VAL A 504 13.08 -20.41 15.36
N SER A 505 13.84 -20.70 14.30
CA SER A 505 15.17 -21.32 14.41
C SER A 505 16.13 -20.48 15.26
N ALA A 506 16.10 -19.15 15.11
CA ALA A 506 16.89 -18.25 15.93
C ALA A 506 16.39 -18.19 17.39
N ALA A 507 15.07 -18.20 17.63
CA ALA A 507 14.49 -18.22 18.97
C ALA A 507 14.84 -19.50 19.76
N VAL A 508 15.05 -20.64 19.08
CA VAL A 508 15.41 -21.93 19.70
C VAL A 508 16.90 -22.28 19.60
N GLU A 509 17.77 -21.42 19.03
CA GLU A 509 19.19 -21.75 18.75
C GLU A 509 19.98 -22.20 19.99
N THR A 510 19.61 -21.72 21.19
CA THR A 510 20.24 -22.12 22.46
C THR A 510 19.63 -23.37 23.11
N ASN A 511 18.48 -23.85 22.62
CA ASN A 511 17.79 -25.03 23.12
C ASN A 511 18.12 -26.25 22.24
N THR A 512 19.26 -26.88 22.52
CA THR A 512 19.79 -28.03 21.75
C THR A 512 18.94 -29.31 21.83
N ALA A 513 17.86 -29.32 22.62
CA ALA A 513 16.87 -30.40 22.61
C ALA A 513 15.90 -30.29 21.41
N VAL A 514 15.75 -29.11 20.81
CA VAL A 514 14.95 -28.92 19.60
C VAL A 514 15.76 -29.34 18.38
N GLN A 515 15.19 -30.23 17.57
CA GLN A 515 15.81 -30.79 16.36
C GLN A 515 14.96 -30.61 15.11
N GLU A 516 13.66 -30.35 15.27
CA GLU A 516 12.68 -30.29 14.18
C GLU A 516 11.73 -29.10 14.34
N ILE A 517 11.22 -28.62 13.21
CA ILE A 517 10.17 -27.62 13.10
C ILE A 517 9.13 -28.16 12.11
N ARG A 518 7.84 -28.16 12.47
CA ARG A 518 6.74 -28.62 11.61
C ARG A 518 5.64 -27.56 11.55
N PHE A 519 5.13 -27.32 10.35
CA PHE A 519 3.99 -26.44 10.12
C PHE A 519 2.68 -27.25 10.20
N LEU A 520 1.66 -26.64 10.80
CA LEU A 520 0.27 -27.11 10.85
C LEU A 520 -0.63 -26.03 10.24
N VAL A 521 -1.83 -26.41 9.82
CA VAL A 521 -2.85 -25.49 9.32
C VAL A 521 -4.18 -25.79 10.02
N ASP A 522 -4.73 -24.81 10.74
CA ASP A 522 -5.87 -24.97 11.66
C ASP A 522 -5.72 -26.19 12.60
N GLY A 523 -4.51 -26.41 13.12
CA GLY A 523 -4.15 -27.49 14.02
C GLY A 523 -3.96 -28.87 13.36
N GLN A 524 -4.06 -28.96 12.03
CA GLN A 524 -3.93 -30.21 11.26
C GLN A 524 -2.64 -30.26 10.44
N GLU A 525 -2.07 -31.44 10.28
CA GLU A 525 -0.98 -31.67 9.31
C GLU A 525 -1.56 -31.64 7.89
N LYS A 526 -0.88 -30.94 6.98
CA LYS A 526 -1.21 -30.87 5.55
C LYS A 526 0.06 -31.08 4.72
N GLU A 527 -0.08 -31.76 3.59
CA GLU A 527 1.01 -31.91 2.59
C GLU A 527 1.26 -30.61 1.82
N THR A 528 0.27 -29.71 1.72
CA THR A 528 0.34 -28.47 0.97
C THR A 528 -0.28 -27.27 1.69
N PHE A 529 0.16 -26.07 1.30
CA PHE A 529 -0.31 -24.79 1.80
C PHE A 529 -0.43 -23.74 0.67
N GLY A 530 -1.47 -22.91 0.72
CA GLY A 530 -1.81 -21.96 -0.32
C GLY A 530 -2.58 -22.61 -1.48
N ARG A 531 -3.41 -21.82 -2.17
CA ARG A 531 -4.11 -22.23 -3.41
C ARG A 531 -3.19 -22.78 -4.50
N GLU A 532 -1.92 -22.35 -4.53
CA GLU A 532 -0.90 -22.83 -5.47
C GLU A 532 -0.22 -24.13 -5.04
N GLY A 533 -0.54 -24.66 -3.85
CA GLY A 533 -0.11 -25.98 -3.40
C GLY A 533 1.37 -26.08 -3.03
N ILE A 534 1.91 -25.12 -2.28
CA ILE A 534 3.30 -25.18 -1.78
C ILE A 534 3.44 -26.40 -0.88
N LEU A 535 4.37 -27.29 -1.21
CA LEU A 535 4.65 -28.48 -0.42
C LEU A 535 5.20 -28.11 0.96
N LEU A 536 4.57 -28.64 2.00
CA LEU A 536 5.10 -28.63 3.36
C LEU A 536 5.91 -29.92 3.57
N GLU A 537 7.17 -29.80 4.01
CA GLU A 537 7.99 -30.95 4.41
C GLU A 537 7.44 -31.54 5.72
N GLU A 538 7.52 -32.87 5.90
CA GLU A 538 7.12 -33.56 7.15
C GLU A 538 7.83 -32.99 8.39
N SER A 539 9.06 -32.48 8.22
CA SER A 539 9.83 -31.78 9.25
C SER A 539 10.96 -30.97 8.62
N TYR A 540 11.17 -29.75 9.10
CA TYR A 540 12.30 -28.91 8.76
C TYR A 540 13.34 -28.92 9.89
N SER A 541 14.62 -29.12 9.59
CA SER A 541 15.69 -28.84 10.56
C SER A 541 15.78 -27.33 10.85
N PRO A 542 16.05 -26.89 12.08
CA PRO A 542 16.34 -25.48 12.39
C PRO A 542 17.47 -24.91 11.51
N ARG A 543 17.23 -23.75 10.89
CA ARG A 543 18.15 -23.11 9.93
C ARG A 543 18.66 -21.77 10.47
N SER A 544 19.97 -21.52 10.40
CA SER A 544 20.59 -20.25 10.82
C SER A 544 21.33 -19.59 9.66
N VAL A 545 20.94 -18.38 9.30
CA VAL A 545 21.66 -17.56 8.29
C VAL A 545 23.04 -17.12 8.78
N PHE A 546 23.32 -17.21 10.09
CA PHE A 546 24.59 -16.86 10.73
C PHE A 546 25.53 -18.06 10.95
N ARG A 547 25.09 -19.27 10.58
CA ARG A 547 25.87 -20.52 10.66
C ARG A 547 25.51 -21.43 9.47
N PRO A 548 25.87 -21.06 8.23
CA PRO A 548 25.56 -21.87 7.06
C PRO A 548 26.28 -23.23 7.12
N GLU A 549 25.59 -24.31 6.72
CA GLU A 549 26.17 -25.66 6.69
C GLU A 549 27.35 -25.81 5.71
N LYS A 550 27.35 -24.98 4.65
CA LYS A 550 28.31 -24.97 3.56
C LYS A 550 28.54 -23.53 3.09
N GLY A 551 29.77 -23.25 2.68
CA GLY A 551 30.18 -21.93 2.18
C GLY A 551 30.79 -21.03 3.26
N VAL A 552 31.07 -19.81 2.84
CA VAL A 552 31.73 -18.73 3.58
C VAL A 552 30.66 -17.69 3.90
N LEU A 553 30.51 -17.33 5.17
CA LEU A 553 29.49 -16.37 5.62
C LEU A 553 29.96 -14.94 5.37
N LEU A 554 29.25 -14.20 4.51
CA LEU A 554 29.46 -12.78 4.24
C LEU A 554 28.26 -11.96 4.72
N PHE A 555 28.48 -10.65 4.84
CA PHE A 555 27.45 -9.66 5.10
C PHE A 555 27.45 -8.63 3.96
N TYR A 556 26.28 -8.39 3.38
CA TYR A 556 26.10 -7.50 2.25
C TYR A 556 25.33 -6.24 2.64
N PRO A 557 25.87 -5.03 2.36
CA PRO A 557 25.10 -3.80 2.45
C PRO A 557 23.93 -3.80 1.46
N ARG A 558 22.72 -3.57 1.99
CA ARG A 558 21.48 -3.37 1.22
C ARG A 558 20.87 -2.01 1.56
N ARG A 559 20.09 -1.48 0.62
CA ARG A 559 19.18 -0.33 0.80
C ARG A 559 17.75 -0.82 0.63
N THR A 560 16.83 -0.27 1.42
CA THR A 560 15.38 -0.48 1.32
C THR A 560 14.72 0.81 1.83
N GLY A 561 13.94 1.49 0.97
CA GLY A 561 13.62 2.91 1.15
C GLY A 561 14.89 3.75 1.32
N GLU A 562 14.89 4.60 2.34
CA GLU A 562 16.07 5.40 2.73
C GLU A 562 16.99 4.68 3.75
N ARG A 563 16.64 3.48 4.21
CA ARG A 563 17.38 2.76 5.26
C ARG A 563 18.36 1.73 4.71
N TYR A 564 19.44 1.51 5.46
CA TYR A 564 20.50 0.55 5.11
C TYR A 564 20.54 -0.63 6.09
N TYR A 565 20.84 -1.81 5.54
CA TYR A 565 20.81 -3.08 6.28
C TYR A 565 21.98 -3.98 5.89
N LEU A 566 22.39 -4.85 6.81
CA LEU A 566 23.30 -5.97 6.55
C LEU A 566 22.48 -7.23 6.25
N LEU A 567 22.70 -7.82 5.07
CA LEU A 567 22.10 -9.10 4.68
C LEU A 567 23.17 -10.22 4.75
N PRO A 568 23.02 -11.22 5.65
CA PRO A 568 23.89 -12.39 5.67
C PRO A 568 23.71 -13.25 4.41
N ALA A 569 24.81 -13.73 3.84
CA ALA A 569 24.82 -14.60 2.66
C ALA A 569 25.90 -15.68 2.79
N SER A 570 25.63 -16.90 2.32
CA SER A 570 26.65 -17.96 2.22
C SER A 570 27.14 -18.13 0.78
N ILE A 571 28.46 -18.16 0.59
CA ILE A 571 29.09 -18.17 -0.73
C ILE A 571 30.19 -19.21 -0.80
N THR A 572 30.24 -19.97 -1.90
CA THR A 572 31.35 -20.91 -2.14
C THR A 572 32.48 -20.18 -2.86
N PHE A 573 33.66 -20.15 -2.23
CA PHE A 573 34.90 -19.70 -2.86
C PHE A 573 35.73 -20.90 -3.34
N PRO A 574 36.58 -20.74 -4.37
CA PRO A 574 37.58 -21.76 -4.73
C PRO A 574 38.55 -22.02 -3.57
N ASP A 575 39.10 -23.24 -3.49
CA ASP A 575 40.13 -23.57 -2.49
C ASP A 575 41.43 -22.81 -2.78
N VAL A 576 41.70 -21.78 -1.97
CA VAL A 576 42.84 -20.87 -2.10
C VAL A 576 43.45 -20.58 -0.73
N LYS A 577 44.72 -20.14 -0.74
CA LYS A 577 45.41 -19.73 0.50
C LYS A 577 44.64 -18.61 1.22
N GLN A 578 44.61 -18.65 2.55
CA GLN A 578 43.89 -17.71 3.42
C GLN A 578 43.98 -16.24 2.98
N ALA A 579 45.17 -15.72 2.66
CA ALA A 579 45.33 -14.32 2.23
C ALA A 579 44.57 -13.99 0.93
N ALA A 580 44.55 -14.92 -0.04
CA ALA A 580 43.79 -14.77 -1.28
C ALA A 580 42.28 -14.92 -1.05
N LEU A 581 41.87 -15.79 -0.11
CA LEU A 581 40.46 -15.91 0.31
C LEU A 581 39.95 -14.59 0.92
N LEU A 582 40.70 -14.00 1.86
CA LEU A 582 40.30 -12.74 2.51
C LEU A 582 40.28 -11.56 1.54
N GLN A 583 41.22 -11.51 0.59
CA GLN A 583 41.19 -10.53 -0.50
C GLN A 583 39.92 -10.71 -1.37
N ALA A 584 39.56 -11.94 -1.72
CA ALA A 584 38.37 -12.24 -2.52
C ALA A 584 37.07 -11.90 -1.77
N ILE A 585 36.97 -12.26 -0.49
CA ILE A 585 35.84 -11.93 0.40
C ILE A 585 35.57 -10.41 0.40
N VAL A 586 36.60 -9.61 0.65
CA VAL A 586 36.48 -8.15 0.69
C VAL A 586 36.12 -7.58 -0.68
N GLN A 587 36.70 -8.11 -1.76
CA GLN A 587 36.34 -7.71 -3.13
C GLN A 587 34.89 -8.04 -3.49
N THR A 588 34.37 -9.19 -3.05
CA THR A 588 32.97 -9.59 -3.24
C THR A 588 32.02 -8.62 -2.51
N VAL A 589 32.26 -8.32 -1.23
CA VAL A 589 31.41 -7.36 -0.46
C VAL A 589 31.47 -5.95 -1.06
N VAL A 590 32.64 -5.49 -1.51
CA VAL A 590 32.78 -4.17 -2.18
C VAL A 590 32.12 -4.15 -3.56
N SER A 591 32.13 -5.25 -4.30
CA SER A 591 31.42 -5.37 -5.58
C SER A 591 29.91 -5.27 -5.41
N GLU A 592 29.35 -5.95 -4.40
CA GLU A 592 27.93 -5.80 -4.04
C GLU A 592 27.61 -4.38 -3.61
N TYR A 593 28.43 -3.77 -2.75
CA TYR A 593 28.24 -2.38 -2.35
C TYR A 593 28.20 -1.43 -3.54
N ASN A 594 29.17 -1.54 -4.47
CA ASN A 594 29.22 -0.74 -5.68
C ASN A 594 27.94 -0.89 -6.53
N SER A 595 27.39 -2.10 -6.63
CA SER A 595 26.14 -2.35 -7.35
C SER A 595 24.92 -1.73 -6.64
N ASN A 596 24.76 -1.98 -5.34
CA ASN A 596 23.60 -1.52 -4.56
C ASN A 596 23.60 0.01 -4.34
N PHE A 597 24.78 0.63 -4.17
CA PHE A 597 24.93 2.07 -3.86
C PHE A 597 25.44 2.92 -5.03
N ARG A 598 25.58 2.34 -6.23
CA ARG A 598 26.11 3.00 -7.45
C ARG A 598 27.49 3.65 -7.25
N ALA A 599 28.32 3.04 -6.42
CA ALA A 599 29.68 3.50 -6.11
C ALA A 599 30.75 2.84 -7.00
N LEU A 600 31.97 3.37 -7.00
CA LEU A 600 33.12 2.88 -7.78
C LEU A 600 34.34 2.61 -6.89
N LEU A 601 34.12 1.99 -5.73
CA LEU A 601 35.16 1.67 -4.78
C LEU A 601 36.06 0.53 -5.27
N SER A 602 37.33 0.59 -4.88
CA SER A 602 38.31 -0.46 -5.14
C SER A 602 39.25 -0.64 -3.95
N VAL A 603 39.66 -1.89 -3.71
CA VAL A 603 40.52 -2.29 -2.59
C VAL A 603 41.91 -2.63 -3.12
N ASN A 604 42.91 -1.91 -2.61
CA ASN A 604 44.32 -2.09 -2.94
C ASN A 604 44.85 -3.40 -2.34
N SER A 605 44.56 -3.66 -1.06
CA SER A 605 45.04 -4.87 -0.36
C SER A 605 44.24 -5.18 0.91
N VAL A 606 44.25 -6.46 1.30
CA VAL A 606 43.80 -6.96 2.59
C VAL A 606 44.96 -7.67 3.27
N LEU A 607 45.40 -7.15 4.41
CA LEU A 607 46.53 -7.70 5.18
C LEU A 607 46.05 -8.11 6.58
N VAL A 608 46.62 -9.17 7.14
CA VAL A 608 46.34 -9.60 8.52
C VAL A 608 47.65 -9.74 9.28
N ASP A 609 47.79 -8.99 10.40
CA ASP A 609 48.82 -9.21 11.41
C ASP A 609 48.15 -9.64 12.73
N LYS A 610 48.50 -10.84 13.19
CA LYS A 610 47.93 -11.50 14.39
C LYS A 610 46.41 -11.53 14.37
N GLN A 611 45.76 -10.61 15.08
CA GLN A 611 44.31 -10.50 15.25
C GLN A 611 43.74 -9.22 14.61
N THR A 612 44.55 -8.46 13.88
CA THR A 612 44.12 -7.23 13.19
C THR A 612 44.11 -7.46 11.68
N ALA A 613 42.94 -7.33 11.06
CA ALA A 613 42.84 -7.16 9.61
C ALA A 613 42.98 -5.67 9.26
N VAL A 614 43.69 -5.36 8.18
CA VAL A 614 43.79 -4.03 7.58
C VAL A 614 43.27 -4.13 6.14
N VAL A 615 42.21 -3.38 5.85
CA VAL A 615 41.64 -3.24 4.50
C VAL A 615 42.03 -1.89 3.94
N ASP A 616 42.87 -1.89 2.91
CA ASP A 616 43.33 -0.66 2.26
C ASP A 616 42.54 -0.40 0.97
N PHE A 617 41.84 0.74 0.92
CA PHE A 617 41.13 1.22 -0.25
C PHE A 617 41.98 2.15 -1.11
N SER A 618 41.61 2.25 -2.39
CA SER A 618 42.11 3.31 -3.28
C SER A 618 41.52 4.67 -2.91
N ALA A 619 42.01 5.75 -3.54
CA ALA A 619 41.60 7.12 -3.24
C ALA A 619 40.09 7.38 -3.42
N ALA A 620 39.39 6.57 -4.23
CA ALA A 620 37.95 6.64 -4.47
C ALA A 620 37.09 6.42 -3.20
N PHE A 621 37.65 5.84 -2.14
CA PHE A 621 36.96 5.76 -0.85
C PHE A 621 36.63 7.13 -0.25
N ASN A 622 37.43 8.16 -0.56
CA ASN A 622 37.16 9.53 -0.09
C ASN A 622 35.86 10.11 -0.69
N ASP A 623 35.35 9.56 -1.80
CA ASP A 623 34.08 9.98 -2.39
C ASP A 623 32.87 9.60 -1.50
N LEU A 624 33.05 8.67 -0.53
CA LEU A 624 32.07 8.40 0.53
C LEU A 624 32.10 9.44 1.66
N LEU A 625 33.13 10.27 1.74
CA LEU A 625 33.41 11.14 2.89
C LEU A 625 32.82 12.56 2.69
N ALA A 626 31.58 12.62 2.20
CA ALA A 626 30.87 13.86 1.88
C ALA A 626 30.46 14.72 3.10
N GLY A 627 30.68 14.25 4.33
CA GLY A 627 30.39 14.98 5.56
C GLY A 627 28.93 14.90 6.05
N THR A 628 28.02 14.35 5.23
CA THR A 628 26.60 14.22 5.58
C THR A 628 26.33 12.98 6.45
N PRO A 629 25.23 12.97 7.24
CA PRO A 629 24.80 11.81 8.03
C PRO A 629 24.53 10.58 7.17
N GLU A 630 23.84 10.76 6.04
CA GLU A 630 23.61 9.70 5.03
C GLU A 630 24.94 9.11 4.51
N ALA A 631 25.92 9.96 4.18
CA ALA A 631 27.22 9.52 3.70
C ALA A 631 28.03 8.78 4.79
N ALA A 632 27.89 9.20 6.05
CA ALA A 632 28.45 8.50 7.20
C ALA A 632 27.78 7.13 7.43
N ALA A 633 26.47 7.02 7.28
CA ALA A 633 25.72 5.77 7.32
C ALA A 633 26.12 4.81 6.18
N ARG A 634 26.26 5.32 4.94
CA ARG A 634 26.78 4.58 3.78
C ARG A 634 28.18 4.01 4.02
N ALA A 635 29.05 4.74 4.71
CA ALA A 635 30.38 4.26 5.08
C ALA A 635 30.32 3.25 6.24
N ALA A 636 29.45 3.47 7.23
CA ALA A 636 29.28 2.60 8.39
C ALA A 636 28.73 1.21 8.02
N VAL A 637 27.73 1.12 7.14
CA VAL A 637 27.19 -0.19 6.69
C VAL A 637 28.24 -0.99 5.91
N LEU A 638 29.07 -0.34 5.08
CA LEU A 638 30.19 -0.99 4.39
C LEU A 638 31.28 -1.45 5.38
N ARG A 639 31.63 -0.59 6.35
CA ARG A 639 32.60 -0.89 7.41
C ARG A 639 32.18 -2.13 8.20
N ASP A 640 30.94 -2.18 8.66
CA ASP A 640 30.41 -3.28 9.47
C ASP A 640 30.27 -4.56 8.66
N ALA A 641 29.80 -4.47 7.41
CA ALA A 641 29.73 -5.60 6.48
C ALA A 641 31.10 -6.27 6.28
N LEU A 642 32.13 -5.47 6.00
CA LEU A 642 33.50 -5.96 5.84
C LEU A 642 34.08 -6.50 7.14
N ALA A 643 33.84 -5.83 8.26
CA ALA A 643 34.40 -6.24 9.55
C ALA A 643 33.83 -7.57 10.05
N LEU A 644 32.51 -7.78 9.93
CA LEU A 644 31.88 -9.06 10.25
C LEU A 644 32.29 -10.15 9.25
N SER A 645 32.32 -9.85 7.95
CA SER A 645 32.76 -10.81 6.92
C SER A 645 34.22 -11.27 7.12
N LEU A 646 35.09 -10.40 7.65
CA LEU A 646 36.47 -10.77 7.99
C LEU A 646 36.55 -11.55 9.31
N MET A 647 35.79 -11.17 10.34
CA MET A 647 35.73 -11.89 11.62
C MET A 647 35.20 -13.32 11.48
N GLU A 648 34.21 -13.55 10.63
CA GLU A 648 33.65 -14.90 10.42
C GLU A 648 34.60 -15.85 9.70
N ASN A 649 35.55 -15.31 8.94
CA ASN A 649 36.39 -16.09 8.04
C ASN A 649 37.90 -15.99 8.36
N ALA A 650 38.27 -15.28 9.43
CA ALA A 650 39.63 -15.20 9.97
C ALA A 650 39.59 -15.00 11.50
N ALA A 651 40.65 -15.43 12.20
CA ALA A 651 40.80 -15.26 13.64
C ALA A 651 41.17 -13.81 14.05
N VAL A 652 40.40 -12.82 13.60
CA VAL A 652 40.60 -11.40 13.84
C VAL A 652 39.59 -10.84 14.85
N THR A 653 40.07 -9.98 15.74
CA THR A 653 39.27 -9.28 16.77
C THR A 653 39.26 -7.76 16.54
N THR A 654 40.07 -7.27 15.61
CA THR A 654 40.10 -5.87 15.19
C THR A 654 40.14 -5.79 13.67
N VAL A 655 39.36 -4.88 13.08
CA VAL A 655 39.40 -4.56 11.65
C VAL A 655 39.64 -3.07 11.49
N ARG A 656 40.70 -2.71 10.77
CA ARG A 656 41.12 -1.33 10.48
C ARG A 656 40.98 -1.05 8.99
N PHE A 657 40.51 0.14 8.65
CA PHE A 657 40.36 0.61 7.28
C PHE A 657 41.36 1.73 7.00
N THR A 658 41.98 1.71 5.82
CA THR A 658 42.95 2.71 5.36
C THR A 658 42.66 3.13 3.91
N VAL A 659 43.19 4.29 3.51
CA VAL A 659 43.15 4.79 2.13
C VAL A 659 44.57 5.05 1.66
N ASN A 660 45.04 4.31 0.66
CA ASN A 660 46.41 4.33 0.14
C ASN A 660 47.47 4.27 1.27
N GLY A 661 47.27 3.38 2.23
CA GLY A 661 48.14 3.15 3.40
C GLY A 661 48.00 4.14 4.55
N ASN A 662 47.14 5.16 4.44
CA ASN A 662 46.93 6.18 5.47
C ASN A 662 45.59 6.00 6.18
N ALA A 663 45.45 6.51 7.41
CA ALA A 663 44.15 6.54 8.07
C ALA A 663 43.16 7.42 7.25
N PRO A 664 41.90 7.01 7.06
CA PRO A 664 40.91 7.84 6.37
C PRO A 664 40.62 9.11 7.18
N GLN A 665 40.10 10.14 6.52
CA GLN A 665 39.84 11.42 7.17
C GLN A 665 38.85 11.26 8.34
N ALA A 666 39.17 11.85 9.49
CA ALA A 666 38.25 11.98 10.60
C ALA A 666 37.30 13.16 10.32
N LEU A 667 36.00 12.87 10.24
CA LEU A 667 34.94 13.83 9.99
C LEU A 667 33.82 13.67 11.04
N PRO A 668 33.05 14.72 11.36
CA PRO A 668 31.83 14.60 12.15
C PRO A 668 30.88 13.57 11.53
N ASN A 669 30.05 12.92 12.36
CA ASN A 669 29.09 11.86 11.99
C ASN A 669 29.69 10.50 11.60
N TYR A 670 30.96 10.43 11.18
CA TYR A 670 31.60 9.16 10.83
C TYR A 670 32.05 8.37 12.08
N LEU A 671 31.74 7.07 12.07
CA LEU A 671 32.22 6.15 13.10
C LEU A 671 33.71 5.85 12.91
N LEU A 672 34.37 5.33 13.95
CA LEU A 672 35.80 5.00 13.90
C LEU A 672 36.13 4.00 12.80
N TRP A 673 37.22 4.28 12.07
CA TRP A 673 37.83 3.44 11.03
C TRP A 673 38.64 2.25 11.59
N GLU A 674 38.57 2.02 12.90
CA GLU A 674 39.04 0.81 13.56
C GLU A 674 37.90 0.27 14.43
N LEU A 675 37.49 -0.96 14.17
CA LEU A 675 36.37 -1.62 14.84
C LEU A 675 36.88 -2.86 15.57
N GLN A 676 36.56 -2.95 16.87
CA GLN A 676 36.71 -4.20 17.62
C GLN A 676 35.49 -5.08 17.38
N VAL A 677 35.71 -6.33 17.03
CA VAL A 677 34.68 -7.29 16.63
C VAL A 677 34.74 -8.52 17.52
N THR A 678 33.58 -8.95 18.02
CA THR A 678 33.45 -10.08 18.94
C THR A 678 32.14 -10.85 18.72
N ARG A 679 32.00 -12.03 19.34
CA ARG A 679 30.74 -12.77 19.40
C ARG A 679 30.21 -12.78 20.85
N PRO A 680 28.88 -12.66 21.07
CA PRO A 680 27.83 -12.51 20.05
C PRO A 680 27.76 -11.07 19.50
N TYR A 681 27.20 -10.94 18.30
CA TYR A 681 26.89 -9.66 17.68
C TYR A 681 25.44 -9.63 17.18
N TYR A 682 24.92 -8.44 16.98
CA TYR A 682 23.54 -8.17 16.61
C TYR A 682 23.51 -7.15 15.47
N ILE A 683 23.20 -7.63 14.27
CA ILE A 683 23.04 -6.78 13.08
C ILE A 683 21.65 -6.17 13.04
N ASN A 684 21.55 -5.03 12.36
CA ASN A 684 20.30 -4.32 12.09
C ASN A 684 19.43 -4.16 13.35
N PRO A 685 19.92 -3.51 14.43
CA PRO A 685 19.07 -3.13 15.55
C PRO A 685 17.94 -2.21 15.06
N GLU A 686 16.74 -2.36 15.60
CA GLU A 686 15.65 -1.42 15.30
C GLU A 686 15.66 -0.17 16.18
N ASN A 687 16.26 -0.23 17.38
CA ASN A 687 16.35 0.85 18.38
C ASN A 687 17.67 0.74 19.17
#